data_AF-A0A957IK17-F1
#
_entry.id   AF-A0A957IK17-F1
#
_cell.length_a   1.000
_cell.length_b   1.000
_cell.length_c   1.000
_cell.angle_alpha   90.00
_cell.angle_beta   90.00
_cell.angle_gamma   90.00
#
_symmetry.space_group_name_H-M   'P 1'
#
loop_
_entity.id
_entity.type
_entity.pdbx_description
1 polymer ?
#
loop_
_entity_poly.entity_id
_entity_poly.type
_entity_poly.pdbx_seq_one_letter_code
_entity_poly.pdbx_strand_id
1 'polypeptide(L)'
;NGTDSWEEAGRVGANVTTFTHEDIECGTTVFYRVKAVNGLLKSAYSNMADVTMTACPFTGTGVSENFDASPSLPTDWTTTGAWIVYSSFGNGFTGNVAFSYNYDQITRNATLKTPLFNMKGTNGVLLTFKTLIYLWEGSPDPQHLLVEISRDGGTSWEPVWEKTTSYNGNVSIDLSEWAGNRDNLMVRFQTKMYYGYVALDEVEIAPMPAPSAPSGLTATLSQYSDVILGWSGSSDANYRIERSDDNGSNWNQIADITNGATSYVDANVLTNSAYQYKVRAYNGAGSSPYSSIVSATTGDRNVRYVDVTISLHSGASISTAADRAKYEAIIGYFAETVYEMSNGANRLREVTFYRDKMNFDSSHIQWIDLCHPNAYPNGYLNPEQSNVRILMCDANDDGIDYLNSEYGQKRGGYTLGHEWGHFFYGLLDEYQGYSVDPSAPYQPWSTDPGTGISIMNKSAMGVEDVTWLNLSTTTLNFTLESAQGRVYGADAWTVLARPKNQDPQIWPATERLYWPELAAAAPAAGETLIELPGAAAAARAELEIVWQPGFTTAAAPDDVSDTMLAVVNHVIREIVIDRSALMADSGYLDAVKTAVTNMIDQSLIGDTVGLVAFDGSVTEIQPLTDITDETVKDALIAALDGIVAGDANVAGGDALQSALTILTDPTVPDDATRAVYYITTGSQNTGVNPTTVIPDYQNANVGLYTFGFDPIDGDEANLRLLAELIGGDYTTVQTAADLQKALTVTEQDTSATQDVTLAYEDYWVTEPLAYTIAIDESLSEVDFEFTYYGEAISATITLESPNLYTWTLDPATDCETYDSGTDDVETTCYIGFYDPTVGDWTVYVDTTEDLFIVDIETAVAAAGETTYDASLTSRSGDVVTYPQPIVVEASVSRGYPIGGLYAYGYLYAPNGDKVSVDFKDDGAAPDRIKDDGIYSAYVNYTQNGEHWVTVHFDNYDGLGFYTDASLNTTDPVPLPDVTESFERYAEIQLTVQDWQEDDHADWPDDPNFPATALTLDNVPVPGRIDVGNDVDMFEVTVPLDYAESTLGLRINQLGLGMDPYVYVYAADGSWEFERYLDYIPTSDDALFIPLDVNPGETIYVEVWHYDEMGTGTYSISAGKYLWSDPIAKPGADKLFNVFLPLVVRN
;
A
#
# COMPACT_ATOMS: atom_id res chain seq x y z
N ASN A 1 4.43 -10.97 -53.77
CA ASN A 1 4.53 -11.83 -54.98
C ASN A 1 4.62 -11.04 -56.30
N GLY A 2 5.68 -10.24 -56.52
CA GLY A 2 6.10 -9.84 -57.88
C GLY A 2 5.09 -9.14 -58.81
N THR A 3 4.03 -8.52 -58.29
CA THR A 3 3.08 -7.71 -59.08
C THR A 3 2.69 -6.44 -58.31
N ASP A 4 2.69 -5.31 -59.03
CA ASP A 4 2.52 -3.87 -58.75
C ASP A 4 1.77 -3.30 -57.51
N SER A 5 1.33 -4.10 -56.53
CA SER A 5 0.75 -3.60 -55.28
C SER A 5 1.83 -3.42 -54.21
N TRP A 6 1.99 -2.20 -53.71
CA TRP A 6 2.86 -1.88 -52.58
C TRP A 6 1.99 -1.38 -51.43
N GLU A 7 2.22 -1.92 -50.24
CA GLU A 7 1.63 -1.44 -48.99
C GLU A 7 2.66 -0.67 -48.15
N GLU A 8 2.19 0.16 -47.23
CA GLU A 8 3.05 0.90 -46.33
C GLU A 8 3.38 0.02 -45.12
N ALA A 9 4.59 -0.52 -45.06
CA ALA A 9 5.04 -1.37 -43.94
C ALA A 9 5.29 -0.58 -42.64
N GLY A 10 5.55 0.73 -42.72
CA GLY A 10 5.76 1.59 -41.56
C GLY A 10 6.39 2.95 -41.89
N ARG A 11 6.44 3.84 -40.90
CA ARG A 11 7.15 5.13 -40.94
C ARG A 11 8.17 5.21 -39.82
N VAL A 12 9.32 5.77 -40.12
CA VAL A 12 10.38 6.03 -39.14
C VAL A 12 10.61 7.53 -39.01
N GLY A 13 11.03 7.96 -37.81
CA GLY A 13 11.33 9.36 -37.50
C GLY A 13 12.49 9.94 -38.32
N ALA A 14 12.68 11.25 -38.25
CA ALA A 14 13.78 11.93 -38.95
C ALA A 14 15.15 11.37 -38.50
N ASN A 15 16.03 11.08 -39.47
CA ASN A 15 17.36 10.49 -39.27
C ASN A 15 17.42 9.04 -38.75
N VAL A 16 16.28 8.33 -38.65
CA VAL A 16 16.28 6.89 -38.36
C VAL A 16 16.60 6.11 -39.63
N THR A 17 17.63 5.25 -39.58
CA THR A 17 18.12 4.46 -40.73
C THR A 17 17.80 2.97 -40.65
N THR A 18 17.03 2.54 -39.65
CA THR A 18 16.70 1.14 -39.35
C THR A 18 15.19 0.98 -39.14
N PHE A 19 14.65 -0.16 -39.53
CA PHE A 19 13.23 -0.52 -39.41
C PHE A 19 13.12 -2.04 -39.27
N THR A 20 12.30 -2.52 -38.35
CA THR A 20 12.04 -3.96 -38.11
C THR A 20 10.62 -4.28 -38.56
N HIS A 21 10.44 -5.40 -39.26
CA HIS A 21 9.15 -5.90 -39.72
C HIS A 21 8.95 -7.30 -39.16
N GLU A 22 7.93 -7.46 -38.33
CA GLU A 22 7.61 -8.71 -37.63
C GLU A 22 6.57 -9.52 -38.43
N ASP A 23 6.35 -10.79 -38.06
CA ASP A 23 5.32 -11.68 -38.62
C ASP A 23 5.40 -12.02 -40.12
N ILE A 24 6.61 -12.09 -40.70
CA ILE A 24 6.78 -12.54 -42.09
C ILE A 24 6.63 -14.07 -42.19
N GLU A 25 5.71 -14.55 -43.04
CA GLU A 25 5.52 -15.99 -43.26
C GLU A 25 6.77 -16.68 -43.85
N CYS A 26 7.06 -17.91 -43.40
CA CYS A 26 8.20 -18.70 -43.86
C CYS A 26 8.10 -19.08 -45.34
N GLY A 27 9.22 -18.99 -46.08
CA GLY A 27 9.25 -19.28 -47.52
C GLY A 27 8.89 -18.07 -48.40
N THR A 28 8.51 -16.95 -47.79
CA THR A 28 8.11 -15.74 -48.49
C THR A 28 9.33 -14.90 -48.87
N THR A 29 9.34 -14.38 -50.10
CA THR A 29 10.29 -13.33 -50.49
C THR A 29 9.57 -11.99 -50.43
N VAL A 30 10.03 -11.12 -49.53
CA VAL A 30 9.49 -9.78 -49.34
C VAL A 30 10.43 -8.77 -49.98
N PHE A 31 9.84 -7.74 -50.61
CA PHE A 31 10.57 -6.68 -51.29
C PHE A 31 10.28 -5.35 -50.61
N TYR A 32 11.32 -4.59 -50.29
CA TYR A 32 11.27 -3.30 -49.63
C TYR A 32 11.80 -2.18 -50.52
N ARG A 33 11.23 -1.00 -50.36
CA ARG A 33 11.74 0.27 -50.90
C ARG A 33 11.32 1.42 -49.99
N VAL A 34 12.17 2.42 -49.82
CA VAL A 34 11.92 3.56 -48.94
C VAL A 34 11.82 4.86 -49.75
N LYS A 35 11.10 5.86 -49.24
CA LYS A 35 11.09 7.23 -49.78
C LYS A 35 11.08 8.22 -48.63
N ALA A 36 11.70 9.38 -48.80
CA ALA A 36 11.61 10.45 -47.83
C ALA A 36 10.29 11.21 -47.98
N VAL A 37 9.70 11.62 -46.86
CA VAL A 37 8.47 12.41 -46.80
C VAL A 37 8.72 13.65 -45.96
N ASN A 38 8.33 14.82 -46.45
CA ASN A 38 8.31 16.08 -45.71
C ASN A 38 6.96 16.76 -45.96
N GLY A 39 6.02 16.60 -45.03
CA GLY A 39 4.62 16.99 -45.22
C GLY A 39 3.99 16.31 -46.44
N LEU A 40 3.45 17.10 -47.37
CA LEU A 40 2.84 16.59 -48.61
C LEU A 40 3.88 16.22 -49.69
N LEU A 41 5.15 16.61 -49.54
CA LEU A 41 6.21 16.33 -50.50
C LEU A 41 6.81 14.94 -50.26
N LYS A 42 6.88 14.14 -51.31
CA LYS A 42 7.41 12.76 -51.28
C LYS A 42 8.53 12.63 -52.31
N SER A 43 9.66 12.03 -51.93
CA SER A 43 10.73 11.71 -52.89
C SER A 43 10.34 10.56 -53.81
N ALA A 44 11.16 10.31 -54.83
CA ALA A 44 11.14 9.01 -55.50
C ALA A 44 11.51 7.89 -54.50
N TYR A 45 11.01 6.68 -54.75
CA TYR A 45 11.41 5.51 -53.98
C TYR A 45 12.87 5.11 -54.28
N SER A 46 13.53 4.51 -53.30
CA SER A 46 14.87 3.92 -53.40
C SER A 46 14.93 2.76 -54.39
N ASN A 47 16.14 2.21 -54.57
CA ASN A 47 16.26 0.86 -55.10
C ASN A 47 15.50 -0.14 -54.22
N MET A 48 15.09 -1.25 -54.83
CA MET A 48 14.43 -2.35 -54.13
C MET A 48 15.48 -3.20 -53.41
N ALA A 49 15.18 -3.59 -52.18
CA ALA A 49 15.91 -4.61 -51.44
C ALA A 49 14.98 -5.80 -51.23
N ASP A 50 15.44 -7.01 -51.51
CA ASP A 50 14.68 -8.24 -51.27
C ASP A 50 15.29 -9.04 -50.13
N VAL A 51 14.43 -9.73 -49.39
CA VAL A 51 14.81 -10.74 -48.41
C VAL A 51 13.96 -11.97 -48.65
N THR A 52 14.62 -13.11 -48.86
CA THR A 52 13.96 -14.41 -48.97
C THR A 52 14.12 -15.15 -47.66
N MET A 53 13.01 -15.40 -46.95
CA MET A 53 13.00 -16.37 -45.87
C MET A 53 13.12 -17.77 -46.46
N THR A 54 14.30 -18.39 -46.32
CA THR A 54 14.58 -19.70 -46.91
C THR A 54 13.90 -20.80 -46.10
N ALA A 55 13.42 -21.86 -46.77
CA ALA A 55 12.73 -22.99 -46.14
C ALA A 55 13.47 -23.53 -44.91
N CYS A 56 12.76 -23.59 -43.77
CA CYS A 56 13.29 -24.09 -42.51
C CYS A 56 13.30 -25.62 -42.49
N PRO A 57 14.46 -26.30 -42.36
CA PRO A 57 14.49 -27.61 -41.75
C PRO A 57 14.24 -27.42 -40.24
N PHE A 58 13.27 -28.15 -39.67
CA PHE A 58 12.96 -28.17 -38.23
C PHE A 58 14.21 -28.11 -37.33
N THR A 59 14.35 -27.06 -36.51
CA THR A 59 15.16 -26.99 -35.28
C THR A 59 14.65 -25.84 -34.39
N GLY A 60 13.75 -26.14 -33.45
CA GLY A 60 13.04 -25.16 -32.61
C GLY A 60 13.91 -24.45 -31.57
N THR A 61 13.60 -23.17 -31.34
CA THR A 61 14.20 -22.25 -30.35
C THR A 61 13.53 -22.34 -28.97
N GLY A 62 12.74 -23.38 -28.72
CA GLY A 62 11.95 -23.56 -27.51
C GLY A 62 10.81 -24.56 -27.73
N VAL A 63 10.01 -24.77 -26.69
CA VAL A 63 8.69 -25.42 -26.74
C VAL A 63 7.72 -24.39 -26.17
N SER A 64 6.69 -24.01 -26.89
CA SER A 64 5.61 -23.19 -26.33
C SER A 64 4.31 -23.86 -26.75
N GLU A 65 3.55 -24.31 -25.76
CA GLU A 65 2.32 -25.03 -25.97
C GLU A 65 1.25 -24.47 -25.03
N ASN A 66 0.27 -23.82 -25.64
CA ASN A 66 -1.03 -23.62 -25.02
C ASN A 66 -1.95 -24.73 -25.58
N PHE A 67 -2.49 -25.55 -24.69
CA PHE A 67 -3.30 -26.70 -25.10
C PHE A 67 -4.68 -26.31 -25.64
N ASP A 68 -5.10 -25.03 -25.53
CA ASP A 68 -6.42 -24.45 -25.81
C ASP A 68 -7.02 -24.73 -27.20
N ALA A 69 -6.22 -25.00 -28.22
CA ALA A 69 -6.70 -25.07 -29.60
C ALA A 69 -7.08 -26.48 -30.13
N SER A 70 -6.90 -27.55 -29.36
CA SER A 70 -7.10 -28.92 -29.87
C SER A 70 -7.69 -29.91 -28.84
N PRO A 71 -8.72 -30.71 -29.20
CA PRO A 71 -9.29 -31.75 -28.32
C PRO A 71 -8.39 -33.00 -28.19
N SER A 72 -7.13 -32.88 -28.59
CA SER A 72 -6.12 -33.94 -28.55
C SER A 72 -4.75 -33.34 -28.34
N LEU A 73 -3.87 -34.06 -27.64
CA LEU A 73 -2.48 -33.65 -27.48
C LEU A 73 -1.84 -33.38 -28.86
N PRO A 74 -0.96 -32.38 -28.97
CA PRO A 74 -0.22 -32.13 -30.19
C PRO A 74 0.52 -33.40 -30.65
N THR A 75 0.59 -33.61 -31.96
CA THR A 75 1.03 -34.90 -32.53
C THR A 75 2.49 -35.29 -32.25
N ASP A 76 3.30 -34.35 -31.78
CA ASP A 76 4.71 -34.46 -31.45
C ASP A 76 4.99 -34.60 -29.95
N TRP A 77 4.00 -34.34 -29.09
CA TRP A 77 4.03 -34.72 -27.68
C TRP A 77 3.72 -36.21 -27.52
N THR A 78 4.35 -36.86 -26.53
CA THR A 78 4.15 -38.30 -26.29
C THR A 78 3.74 -38.57 -24.86
N THR A 79 2.81 -39.51 -24.68
CA THR A 79 2.31 -39.89 -23.35
C THR A 79 2.35 -41.38 -23.10
N THR A 80 2.45 -41.74 -21.82
CA THR A 80 2.20 -43.09 -21.31
C THR A 80 1.31 -43.01 -20.08
N GLY A 81 0.28 -43.84 -19.99
CA GLY A 81 -0.75 -43.73 -18.93
C GLY A 81 -1.94 -42.86 -19.38
N ALA A 82 -2.77 -42.42 -18.43
CA ALA A 82 -3.95 -41.59 -18.72
C ALA A 82 -3.59 -40.10 -18.61
N TRP A 83 -3.13 -39.53 -19.71
CA TRP A 83 -3.16 -38.09 -19.98
C TRP A 83 -4.22 -37.86 -21.05
N ILE A 84 -5.19 -36.99 -20.78
CA ILE A 84 -6.32 -36.68 -21.67
C ILE A 84 -6.41 -35.16 -21.80
N VAL A 85 -6.90 -34.67 -22.93
CA VAL A 85 -7.22 -33.24 -23.11
C VAL A 85 -8.72 -33.04 -22.91
N TYR A 86 -9.10 -32.12 -22.01
CA TYR A 86 -10.49 -31.76 -21.70
C TYR A 86 -10.77 -30.33 -22.12
N SER A 87 -11.94 -30.06 -22.69
CA SER A 87 -12.31 -28.75 -23.29
C SER A 87 -12.63 -27.62 -22.31
N SER A 88 -12.70 -27.90 -21.01
CA SER A 88 -12.83 -26.89 -19.95
C SER A 88 -12.56 -27.50 -18.57
N PHE A 89 -11.98 -26.71 -17.68
CA PHE A 89 -11.80 -26.97 -16.26
C PHE A 89 -11.99 -25.63 -15.52
N GLY A 90 -12.81 -25.55 -14.45
CA GLY A 90 -12.93 -24.31 -13.67
C GLY A 90 -11.63 -23.94 -12.94
N ASN A 91 -11.59 -22.79 -12.26
CA ASN A 91 -10.42 -22.25 -11.52
C ASN A 91 -9.29 -21.68 -12.39
N GLY A 92 -9.59 -20.78 -13.33
CA GLY A 92 -8.57 -20.01 -14.06
C GLY A 92 -7.93 -20.72 -15.27
N PHE A 93 -8.37 -21.93 -15.63
CA PHE A 93 -7.95 -22.62 -16.86
C PHE A 93 -8.97 -22.39 -17.98
N THR A 94 -8.62 -21.63 -19.02
CA THR A 94 -9.53 -21.24 -20.10
C THR A 94 -9.31 -22.03 -21.38
N GLY A 95 -9.70 -23.31 -21.40
CA GLY A 95 -9.76 -24.09 -22.63
C GLY A 95 -9.34 -25.55 -22.47
N ASN A 96 -8.57 -26.05 -23.44
CA ASN A 96 -8.21 -27.46 -23.52
C ASN A 96 -7.00 -27.72 -22.61
N VAL A 97 -7.12 -28.50 -21.53
CA VAL A 97 -6.02 -28.70 -20.54
C VAL A 97 -5.43 -30.11 -20.64
N ALA A 98 -4.10 -30.24 -20.51
CA ALA A 98 -3.47 -31.56 -20.36
C ALA A 98 -3.72 -32.09 -18.94
N PHE A 99 -4.54 -33.13 -18.83
CA PHE A 99 -5.09 -33.58 -17.55
C PHE A 99 -4.74 -35.05 -17.28
N SER A 100 -4.23 -35.33 -16.08
CA SER A 100 -4.04 -36.67 -15.55
C SER A 100 -4.84 -36.84 -14.27
N TYR A 101 -5.66 -37.89 -14.20
CA TYR A 101 -6.50 -38.15 -13.02
C TYR A 101 -6.51 -39.62 -12.63
N ASN A 102 -6.74 -39.86 -11.35
CA ASN A 102 -6.90 -41.19 -10.82
C ASN A 102 -7.91 -41.19 -9.67
N TYR A 103 -9.06 -41.84 -9.87
CA TYR A 103 -10.12 -41.98 -8.86
C TYR A 103 -10.32 -43.42 -8.38
N ASP A 104 -9.52 -44.37 -8.88
CA ASP A 104 -9.72 -45.80 -8.62
C ASP A 104 -9.04 -46.29 -7.32
N GLN A 105 -8.40 -45.38 -6.55
CA GLN A 105 -7.64 -45.70 -5.32
C GLN A 105 -6.55 -46.78 -5.54
N ILE A 106 -5.87 -46.70 -6.68
CA ILE A 106 -4.76 -47.58 -7.07
C ILE A 106 -3.64 -46.71 -7.62
N THR A 107 -2.42 -46.80 -7.10
CA THR A 107 -1.29 -45.99 -7.57
C THR A 107 -1.03 -46.18 -9.07
N ARG A 108 -1.15 -45.11 -9.85
CA ARG A 108 -0.84 -45.08 -11.30
C ARG A 108 0.27 -44.10 -11.59
N ASN A 109 1.11 -44.49 -12.56
CA ASN A 109 2.10 -43.61 -13.14
C ASN A 109 1.60 -43.13 -14.49
N ALA A 110 1.67 -41.82 -14.74
CA ALA A 110 1.48 -41.26 -16.07
C ALA A 110 2.66 -40.35 -16.42
N THR A 111 2.91 -40.19 -17.71
CA THR A 111 4.00 -39.34 -18.22
C THR A 111 3.54 -38.59 -19.44
N LEU A 112 3.82 -37.30 -19.48
CA LEU A 112 3.68 -36.40 -20.61
C LEU A 112 5.06 -35.86 -20.99
N LYS A 113 5.45 -35.98 -22.26
CA LYS A 113 6.79 -35.58 -22.74
C LYS A 113 6.66 -34.56 -23.85
N THR A 114 7.47 -33.51 -23.75
CA THR A 114 7.64 -32.52 -24.82
C THR A 114 8.26 -33.17 -26.06
N PRO A 115 8.17 -32.52 -27.24
CA PRO A 115 9.03 -32.81 -28.38
C PRO A 115 10.52 -32.56 -28.07
N LEU A 116 11.39 -32.96 -29.01
CA LEU A 116 12.80 -32.58 -28.98
C LEU A 116 12.96 -31.08 -29.22
N PHE A 117 13.73 -30.40 -28.37
CA PHE A 117 14.08 -29.00 -28.53
C PHE A 117 15.59 -28.76 -28.44
N ASN A 118 16.04 -27.58 -28.88
CA ASN A 118 17.46 -27.24 -29.02
C ASN A 118 17.74 -25.82 -28.48
N MET A 119 18.64 -25.74 -27.50
CA MET A 119 19.08 -24.51 -26.83
C MET A 119 20.56 -24.23 -27.09
N LYS A 120 21.10 -24.71 -28.22
CA LYS A 120 22.47 -24.45 -28.62
C LYS A 120 22.66 -22.98 -28.97
N GLY A 121 23.59 -22.32 -28.28
CA GLY A 121 23.84 -20.88 -28.42
C GLY A 121 23.07 -20.01 -27.42
N THR A 122 22.18 -20.56 -26.60
CA THR A 122 21.53 -19.84 -25.49
C THR A 122 22.19 -20.24 -24.17
N ASN A 123 22.55 -19.28 -23.33
CA ASN A 123 23.17 -19.59 -22.03
C ASN A 123 22.11 -19.84 -20.95
N GLY A 124 21.02 -19.08 -21.01
CA GLY A 124 19.89 -19.20 -20.10
C GLY A 124 18.72 -19.93 -20.74
N VAL A 125 18.04 -20.78 -19.96
CA VAL A 125 16.83 -21.49 -20.39
C VAL A 125 15.86 -21.53 -19.22
N LEU A 126 14.64 -21.05 -19.43
CA LEU A 126 13.56 -21.07 -18.44
C LEU A 126 12.46 -22.03 -18.89
N LEU A 127 11.89 -22.78 -17.95
CA LEU A 127 10.64 -23.51 -18.12
C LEU A 127 9.56 -22.85 -17.26
N THR A 128 8.45 -22.45 -17.86
CA THR A 128 7.26 -21.95 -17.19
C THR A 128 6.05 -22.81 -17.55
N PHE A 129 5.11 -22.98 -16.61
CA PHE A 129 3.83 -23.62 -16.86
C PHE A 129 2.82 -23.30 -15.75
N LYS A 130 1.53 -23.27 -16.10
CA LYS A 130 0.42 -23.23 -15.13
C LYS A 130 0.10 -24.65 -14.68
N THR A 131 -0.15 -24.85 -13.39
CA THR A 131 -0.56 -26.15 -12.89
C THR A 131 -1.55 -26.07 -11.74
N LEU A 132 -2.47 -27.04 -11.73
CA LEU A 132 -3.30 -27.36 -10.59
C LEU A 132 -3.07 -28.82 -10.22
N ILE A 133 -2.70 -29.04 -8.97
CA ILE A 133 -2.34 -30.33 -8.39
C ILE A 133 -3.27 -30.55 -7.21
N TYR A 134 -4.02 -31.64 -7.26
CA TYR A 134 -4.78 -32.13 -6.12
C TYR A 134 -4.32 -33.55 -5.78
N LEU A 135 -3.75 -33.72 -4.59
CA LEU A 135 -3.29 -35.00 -4.07
C LEU A 135 -4.02 -35.32 -2.78
N TRP A 136 -4.58 -36.54 -2.67
CA TRP A 136 -5.25 -36.95 -1.43
C TRP A 136 -4.26 -37.35 -0.35
N GLU A 137 -4.35 -36.74 0.82
CA GLU A 137 -3.39 -36.91 1.92
C GLU A 137 -3.39 -38.31 2.54
N GLY A 138 -4.50 -39.06 2.47
CA GLY A 138 -4.61 -40.39 3.07
C GLY A 138 -3.91 -41.54 2.31
N SER A 139 -3.13 -41.23 1.27
CA SER A 139 -2.53 -42.21 0.37
C SER A 139 -1.49 -43.11 1.07
N PRO A 140 -1.52 -44.44 0.84
CA PRO A 140 -0.51 -45.36 1.39
C PRO A 140 0.85 -45.28 0.67
N ASP A 141 0.93 -44.64 -0.50
CA ASP A 141 2.14 -44.49 -1.32
C ASP A 141 2.50 -43.00 -1.50
N PRO A 142 3.81 -42.66 -1.64
CA PRO A 142 4.24 -41.31 -1.99
C PRO A 142 3.67 -40.86 -3.34
N GLN A 143 3.07 -39.67 -3.35
CA GLN A 143 2.46 -39.05 -4.53
C GLN A 143 3.25 -37.82 -4.95
N HIS A 144 3.36 -37.58 -6.25
CA HIS A 144 4.03 -36.40 -6.78
C HIS A 144 3.62 -36.05 -8.20
N LEU A 145 3.81 -34.77 -8.54
CA LEU A 145 4.20 -34.32 -9.86
C LEU A 145 5.71 -34.07 -9.89
N LEU A 146 6.41 -34.77 -10.78
CA LEU A 146 7.85 -34.68 -10.97
C LEU A 146 8.14 -34.15 -12.38
N VAL A 147 8.94 -33.09 -12.48
CA VAL A 147 9.47 -32.57 -13.74
C VAL A 147 10.90 -33.07 -13.91
N GLU A 148 11.18 -33.68 -15.06
CA GLU A 148 12.50 -34.19 -15.39
C GLU A 148 12.95 -33.70 -16.77
N ILE A 149 14.25 -33.48 -16.90
CA ILE A 149 14.89 -33.13 -18.17
C ILE A 149 15.74 -34.27 -18.71
N SER A 150 15.72 -34.44 -20.02
CA SER A 150 16.61 -35.34 -20.76
C SER A 150 17.58 -34.53 -21.61
N ARG A 151 18.83 -34.99 -21.65
CA ARG A 151 19.92 -34.37 -22.43
C ARG A 151 20.38 -35.26 -23.59
N ASP A 152 19.69 -36.38 -23.82
CA ASP A 152 20.06 -37.41 -24.80
C ASP A 152 18.87 -37.89 -25.63
N GLY A 153 17.87 -37.01 -25.80
CA GLY A 153 16.66 -37.29 -26.57
C GLY A 153 15.75 -38.35 -25.93
N GLY A 154 15.68 -38.37 -24.61
CA GLY A 154 14.71 -39.13 -23.83
C GLY A 154 15.18 -40.52 -23.37
N THR A 155 16.49 -40.81 -23.45
CA THR A 155 17.07 -42.09 -23.03
C THR A 155 17.38 -42.11 -21.53
N SER A 156 17.87 -40.99 -20.99
CA SER A 156 18.08 -40.74 -19.56
C SER A 156 17.36 -39.47 -19.12
N TRP A 157 17.00 -39.43 -17.84
CA TRP A 157 16.16 -38.39 -17.25
C TRP A 157 16.68 -38.02 -15.88
N GLU A 158 16.71 -36.72 -15.60
CA GLU A 158 17.17 -36.14 -14.34
C GLU A 158 16.07 -35.25 -13.75
N PRO A 159 15.72 -35.39 -12.46
CA PRO A 159 14.70 -34.56 -11.83
C PRO A 159 15.23 -33.14 -11.65
N VAL A 160 14.38 -32.16 -12.00
CA VAL A 160 14.66 -30.72 -11.87
C VAL A 160 13.68 -30.02 -10.95
N TRP A 161 12.49 -30.61 -10.73
CA TRP A 161 11.47 -30.08 -9.81
C TRP A 161 10.52 -31.19 -9.38
N GLU A 162 10.05 -31.16 -8.12
CA GLU A 162 9.07 -32.10 -7.58
C GLU A 162 8.08 -31.34 -6.67
N LYS A 163 6.80 -31.71 -6.75
CA LYS A 163 5.77 -31.28 -5.81
C LYS A 163 5.02 -32.50 -5.28
N THR A 164 4.93 -32.61 -3.96
CA THR A 164 4.32 -33.75 -3.25
C THR A 164 3.02 -33.39 -2.53
N THR A 165 2.61 -32.12 -2.57
CA THR A 165 1.38 -31.59 -1.97
C THR A 165 0.49 -30.97 -3.04
N SER A 166 -0.79 -30.72 -2.70
CA SER A 166 -1.69 -29.96 -3.57
C SER A 166 -1.15 -28.53 -3.79
N TYR A 167 -1.41 -27.97 -4.97
CA TYR A 167 -0.86 -26.68 -5.39
C TYR A 167 -1.66 -26.13 -6.57
N ASN A 168 -1.93 -24.83 -6.59
CA ASN A 168 -2.54 -24.13 -7.72
C ASN A 168 -1.70 -22.88 -8.01
N GLY A 169 -1.21 -22.73 -9.24
CA GLY A 169 -0.45 -21.54 -9.62
C GLY A 169 0.56 -21.76 -10.74
N ASN A 170 1.36 -20.73 -10.98
CA ASN A 170 2.39 -20.70 -12.02
C ASN A 170 3.71 -21.25 -11.47
N VAL A 171 4.38 -22.10 -12.24
CA VAL A 171 5.68 -22.67 -11.87
C VAL A 171 6.74 -22.18 -12.85
N SER A 172 7.82 -21.59 -12.32
CA SER A 172 9.02 -21.18 -13.06
C SER A 172 10.24 -21.98 -12.61
N ILE A 173 11.00 -22.55 -13.55
CA ILE A 173 12.17 -23.40 -13.29
C ILE A 173 13.33 -22.95 -14.20
N ASP A 174 14.42 -22.47 -13.60
CA ASP A 174 15.68 -22.20 -14.32
C ASP A 174 16.33 -23.53 -14.74
N LEU A 175 16.25 -23.85 -16.04
CA LEU A 175 16.86 -25.03 -16.63
C LEU A 175 18.28 -24.80 -17.14
N SER A 176 18.88 -23.62 -16.95
CA SER A 176 20.13 -23.22 -17.60
C SER A 176 21.29 -24.18 -17.33
N GLU A 177 21.41 -24.74 -16.12
CA GLU A 177 22.44 -25.74 -15.80
C GLU A 177 22.29 -27.02 -16.65
N TRP A 178 21.04 -27.41 -16.94
CA TRP A 178 20.71 -28.65 -17.65
C TRP A 178 20.54 -28.46 -19.16
N ALA A 179 20.08 -27.30 -19.62
CA ALA A 179 19.67 -27.02 -20.98
C ALA A 179 20.54 -25.97 -21.70
N GLY A 180 21.27 -25.12 -20.96
CA GLY A 180 22.09 -24.06 -21.54
C GLY A 180 23.13 -24.59 -22.53
N ASN A 181 23.13 -24.02 -23.74
CA ASN A 181 24.02 -24.30 -24.85
C ASN A 181 24.04 -25.78 -25.27
N ARG A 182 22.90 -26.47 -25.16
CA ARG A 182 22.75 -27.91 -25.46
C ARG A 182 21.69 -28.17 -26.53
N ASP A 183 21.85 -29.30 -27.21
CA ASP A 183 20.89 -29.84 -28.17
C ASP A 183 20.32 -31.19 -27.65
N ASN A 184 19.29 -31.72 -28.32
CA ASN A 184 18.63 -32.99 -27.98
C ASN A 184 17.94 -33.02 -26.60
N LEU A 185 17.32 -31.89 -26.24
CA LEU A 185 16.65 -31.74 -24.96
C LEU A 185 15.20 -32.19 -25.03
N MET A 186 14.69 -32.75 -23.94
CA MET A 186 13.27 -33.02 -23.73
C MET A 186 12.93 -32.76 -22.27
N VAL A 187 11.72 -32.29 -21.99
CA VAL A 187 11.15 -32.23 -20.64
C VAL A 187 10.04 -33.27 -20.53
N ARG A 188 9.88 -33.88 -19.37
CA ARG A 188 8.72 -34.70 -19.06
C ARG A 188 8.12 -34.34 -17.71
N PHE A 189 6.80 -34.40 -17.68
CA PHE A 189 5.97 -34.32 -16.49
C PHE A 189 5.56 -35.75 -16.13
N GLN A 190 6.00 -36.22 -14.97
CA GLN A 190 5.73 -37.56 -14.47
C GLN A 190 4.86 -37.46 -13.22
N THR A 191 3.69 -38.10 -13.27
CA THR A 191 2.79 -38.20 -12.13
C THR A 191 2.87 -39.58 -11.52
N LYS A 192 2.81 -39.65 -10.20
CA LYS A 192 2.54 -40.86 -9.43
C LYS A 192 1.46 -40.53 -8.42
N MET A 193 0.25 -41.04 -8.64
CA MET A 193 -0.91 -40.66 -7.84
C MET A 193 -1.75 -41.88 -7.45
N TYR A 194 -2.21 -41.92 -6.20
CA TYR A 194 -3.12 -42.93 -5.66
C TYR A 194 -4.58 -42.51 -5.81
N TYR A 195 -4.87 -41.27 -5.43
CA TYR A 195 -6.16 -40.61 -5.63
C TYR A 195 -5.92 -39.10 -5.77
N GLY A 196 -6.27 -38.51 -6.92
CA GLY A 196 -5.95 -37.12 -7.22
C GLY A 196 -5.98 -36.78 -8.71
N TYR A 197 -5.66 -35.53 -9.02
CA TYR A 197 -5.54 -35.05 -10.40
C TYR A 197 -4.45 -33.97 -10.55
N VAL A 198 -3.91 -33.86 -11.77
CA VAL A 198 -2.95 -32.84 -12.19
C VAL A 198 -3.41 -32.26 -13.53
N ALA A 199 -3.48 -30.94 -13.59
CA ALA A 199 -3.69 -30.13 -14.78
C ALA A 199 -2.41 -29.36 -15.12
N LEU A 200 -2.09 -29.28 -16.41
CA LEU A 200 -0.99 -28.48 -16.94
C LEU A 200 -1.48 -27.63 -18.11
N ASP A 201 -1.06 -26.37 -18.12
CA ASP A 201 -1.33 -25.45 -19.21
C ASP A 201 -0.18 -24.45 -19.42
N GLU A 202 -0.19 -23.74 -20.54
CA GLU A 202 0.80 -22.72 -20.92
C GLU A 202 2.26 -23.17 -20.72
N VAL A 203 2.60 -24.37 -21.22
CA VAL A 203 3.95 -24.91 -21.05
C VAL A 203 4.90 -24.21 -22.02
N GLU A 204 5.79 -23.39 -21.48
CA GLU A 204 6.80 -22.67 -22.24
C GLU A 204 8.22 -23.02 -21.78
N ILE A 205 9.10 -23.30 -22.73
CA ILE A 205 10.54 -23.52 -22.57
C ILE A 205 11.23 -22.57 -23.54
N ALA A 206 11.81 -21.50 -23.01
CA ALA A 206 12.35 -20.41 -23.81
C ALA A 206 13.75 -19.98 -23.35
N PRO A 207 14.52 -19.28 -24.20
CA PRO A 207 15.77 -18.65 -23.79
C PRO A 207 15.52 -17.60 -22.70
N MET A 208 16.25 -17.71 -21.59
CA MET A 208 16.20 -16.73 -20.51
C MET A 208 17.18 -15.58 -20.78
N PRO A 209 16.76 -14.31 -20.68
CA PRO A 209 17.66 -13.16 -20.80
C PRO A 209 18.53 -13.01 -19.54
N ALA A 210 19.72 -12.39 -19.71
CA ALA A 210 20.48 -11.94 -18.55
C ALA A 210 19.76 -10.77 -17.87
N PRO A 211 19.84 -10.62 -16.53
CA PRO A 211 19.11 -9.57 -15.82
C PRO A 211 19.58 -8.17 -16.24
N SER A 212 18.78 -7.15 -15.96
CA SER A 212 19.19 -5.75 -16.05
C SER A 212 20.15 -5.39 -14.89
N ALA A 213 20.86 -4.27 -15.02
CA ALA A 213 21.69 -3.77 -13.93
C ALA A 213 20.78 -3.28 -12.80
N PRO A 214 21.06 -3.61 -11.53
CA PRO A 214 20.31 -3.06 -10.40
C PRO A 214 20.32 -1.53 -10.43
N SER A 215 19.15 -0.92 -10.21
CA SER A 215 18.96 0.53 -10.12
C SER A 215 18.75 0.96 -8.66
N GLY A 216 18.76 2.28 -8.41
CA GLY A 216 18.41 2.81 -7.09
C GLY A 216 19.33 2.36 -5.95
N LEU A 217 20.56 1.91 -6.22
CA LEU A 217 21.48 1.51 -5.15
C LEU A 217 21.67 2.69 -4.19
N THR A 218 21.41 2.47 -2.90
CA THR A 218 21.65 3.39 -1.79
C THR A 218 22.65 2.78 -0.81
N ALA A 219 23.29 3.65 -0.02
CA ALA A 219 24.14 3.23 1.09
C ALA A 219 23.91 4.18 2.28
N THR A 220 23.24 3.69 3.32
CA THR A 220 22.94 4.45 4.55
C THR A 220 23.69 3.85 5.73
N LEU A 221 23.77 4.59 6.83
CA LEU A 221 24.35 4.07 8.06
C LEU A 221 23.25 3.53 8.97
N SER A 222 23.45 2.35 9.53
CA SER A 222 22.64 1.89 10.65
C SER A 222 22.90 2.74 11.90
N GLN A 223 22.01 2.62 12.89
CA GLN A 223 22.23 3.12 14.26
C GLN A 223 23.56 2.63 14.89
N TYR A 224 24.16 1.57 14.36
CA TYR A 224 25.43 0.98 14.81
C TYR A 224 26.63 1.36 13.92
N SER A 225 26.44 2.30 12.99
CA SER A 225 27.43 2.71 11.97
C SER A 225 27.89 1.55 11.07
N ASP A 226 27.04 0.54 10.86
CA ASP A 226 27.18 -0.41 9.75
C ASP A 226 26.65 0.24 8.47
N VAL A 227 27.05 -0.26 7.29
CA VAL A 227 26.50 0.27 6.03
C VAL A 227 25.36 -0.63 5.56
N ILE A 228 24.16 -0.06 5.44
CA ILE A 228 22.99 -0.72 4.86
C ILE A 228 22.92 -0.34 3.39
N LEU A 229 22.85 -1.34 2.52
CA LEU A 229 22.67 -1.18 1.09
C LEU A 229 21.25 -1.61 0.73
N GLY A 230 20.57 -0.84 -0.10
CA GLY A 230 19.30 -1.19 -0.73
C GLY A 230 19.35 -0.88 -2.22
N TRP A 231 18.68 -1.67 -3.06
CA TRP A 231 18.59 -1.43 -4.52
C TRP A 231 17.32 -2.02 -5.10
N SER A 232 16.87 -1.51 -6.26
CA SER A 232 15.77 -2.13 -6.99
C SER A 232 16.26 -3.38 -7.74
N GLY A 233 15.55 -4.49 -7.54
CA GLY A 233 15.88 -5.79 -8.11
C GLY A 233 15.44 -5.99 -9.56
N SER A 234 15.67 -7.19 -10.08
CA SER A 234 15.06 -7.71 -11.31
C SER A 234 14.43 -9.06 -11.00
N SER A 235 13.33 -9.40 -11.67
CA SER A 235 12.69 -10.71 -11.49
C SER A 235 13.67 -11.85 -11.76
N ASP A 236 13.59 -12.91 -10.95
CA ASP A 236 14.40 -14.12 -11.04
C ASP A 236 15.93 -13.89 -11.06
N ALA A 237 16.41 -12.89 -10.33
CA ALA A 237 17.83 -12.54 -10.25
C ALA A 237 18.43 -12.69 -8.84
N ASN A 238 19.68 -13.13 -8.82
CA ASN A 238 20.57 -13.15 -7.66
C ASN A 238 21.52 -11.94 -7.71
N TYR A 239 22.14 -11.55 -6.60
CA TYR A 239 22.95 -10.32 -6.55
C TYR A 239 24.36 -10.56 -6.03
N ARG A 240 25.33 -9.88 -6.64
CA ARG A 240 26.71 -9.81 -6.15
C ARG A 240 27.07 -8.39 -5.77
N ILE A 241 27.55 -8.24 -4.54
CA ILE A 241 27.92 -6.95 -3.97
C ILE A 241 29.43 -6.85 -3.92
N GLU A 242 29.95 -5.75 -4.46
CA GLU A 242 31.36 -5.40 -4.36
C GLU A 242 31.56 -4.12 -3.56
N ARG A 243 32.58 -4.13 -2.71
CA ARG A 243 33.03 -2.99 -1.92
C ARG A 243 34.43 -2.57 -2.30
N SER A 244 34.68 -1.27 -2.33
CA SER A 244 36.00 -0.66 -2.44
C SER A 244 36.34 0.11 -1.18
N ASP A 245 37.51 -0.19 -0.62
CA ASP A 245 38.06 0.44 0.59
C ASP A 245 39.07 1.56 0.23
N ASP A 246 39.30 1.81 -1.07
CA ASP A 246 40.34 2.69 -1.61
C ASP A 246 39.82 3.58 -2.75
N ASN A 247 38.57 4.02 -2.59
CA ASN A 247 37.88 4.96 -3.48
C ASN A 247 37.85 4.49 -4.95
N GLY A 248 37.49 3.23 -5.14
CA GLY A 248 37.21 2.61 -6.43
C GLY A 248 38.43 2.03 -7.15
N SER A 249 39.61 2.03 -6.51
CA SER A 249 40.85 1.52 -7.13
C SER A 249 40.89 -0.01 -7.15
N ASN A 250 40.41 -0.66 -6.09
CA ASN A 250 40.23 -2.10 -5.96
C ASN A 250 38.81 -2.42 -5.47
N TRP A 251 38.22 -3.49 -6.00
CA TRP A 251 36.89 -3.96 -5.63
C TRP A 251 36.96 -5.40 -5.13
N ASN A 252 36.36 -5.67 -3.98
CA ASN A 252 36.25 -7.00 -3.38
C ASN A 252 34.78 -7.39 -3.33
N GLN A 253 34.44 -8.61 -3.77
CA GLN A 253 33.10 -9.16 -3.56
C GLN A 253 32.93 -9.46 -2.06
N ILE A 254 31.93 -8.83 -1.44
CA ILE A 254 31.63 -8.99 -0.01
C ILE A 254 30.40 -9.87 0.24
N ALA A 255 29.52 -10.03 -0.76
CA ALA A 255 28.33 -10.88 -0.67
C ALA A 255 27.95 -11.51 -2.02
N ASP A 256 27.27 -12.65 -1.95
CA ASP A 256 26.58 -13.34 -3.06
C ASP A 256 25.19 -13.75 -2.54
N ILE A 257 24.15 -13.06 -3.00
CA ILE A 257 22.77 -13.16 -2.53
C ILE A 257 22.02 -14.06 -3.50
N THR A 258 21.61 -15.25 -3.03
CA THR A 258 20.99 -16.29 -3.87
C THR A 258 19.48 -16.46 -3.66
N ASN A 259 18.88 -15.63 -2.81
CA ASN A 259 17.46 -15.68 -2.46
C ASN A 259 16.68 -14.48 -3.02
N GLY A 260 17.28 -13.70 -3.94
CA GLY A 260 16.63 -12.54 -4.53
C GLY A 260 16.57 -11.29 -3.63
N ALA A 261 17.14 -11.31 -2.42
CA ALA A 261 17.10 -10.14 -1.53
C ALA A 261 17.74 -8.89 -2.18
N THR A 262 17.05 -7.76 -2.02
CA THR A 262 17.40 -6.45 -2.59
C THR A 262 18.05 -5.51 -1.59
N SER A 263 18.43 -6.03 -0.43
CA SER A 263 19.14 -5.29 0.62
C SER A 263 20.29 -6.12 1.21
N TYR A 264 21.27 -5.43 1.81
CA TYR A 264 22.40 -6.07 2.47
C TYR A 264 23.05 -5.16 3.53
N VAL A 265 23.39 -5.74 4.68
CA VAL A 265 24.10 -5.03 5.76
C VAL A 265 25.58 -5.42 5.76
N ASP A 266 26.46 -4.46 5.48
CA ASP A 266 27.91 -4.59 5.64
C ASP A 266 28.34 -4.17 7.05
N ALA A 267 28.39 -5.17 7.95
CA ALA A 267 28.85 -5.00 9.34
C ALA A 267 30.40 -5.02 9.49
N ASN A 268 31.16 -5.26 8.43
CA ASN A 268 32.62 -5.40 8.47
C ASN A 268 33.34 -4.10 8.09
N VAL A 269 32.78 -2.96 8.50
CA VAL A 269 33.28 -1.61 8.23
C VAL A 269 34.03 -1.03 9.44
N LEU A 270 35.09 -0.28 9.19
CA LEU A 270 35.92 0.35 10.23
C LEU A 270 35.33 1.71 10.63
N THR A 271 35.62 2.19 11.85
CA THR A 271 35.23 3.55 12.31
C THR A 271 35.84 4.64 11.43
N ASN A 272 35.11 5.74 11.22
CA ASN A 272 35.58 6.92 10.46
C ASN A 272 36.21 6.59 9.09
N SER A 273 35.65 5.61 8.37
CA SER A 273 36.22 5.07 7.12
C SER A 273 35.22 5.21 5.97
N ALA A 274 35.72 5.58 4.79
CA ALA A 274 34.91 5.75 3.58
C ALA A 274 34.97 4.48 2.72
N TYR A 275 33.80 4.02 2.30
CA TYR A 275 33.59 2.84 1.46
C TYR A 275 32.80 3.21 0.22
N GLN A 276 33.03 2.49 -0.87
CA GLN A 276 32.19 2.57 -2.08
C GLN A 276 31.60 1.20 -2.40
N TYR A 277 30.37 1.18 -2.88
CA TYR A 277 29.63 -0.05 -3.18
C TYR A 277 29.07 -0.03 -4.59
N LYS A 278 28.98 -1.21 -5.19
CA LYS A 278 28.25 -1.46 -6.43
C LYS A 278 27.68 -2.87 -6.40
N VAL A 279 26.53 -3.05 -7.04
CA VAL A 279 25.82 -4.34 -7.08
C VAL A 279 25.59 -4.74 -8.53
N ARG A 280 25.60 -6.03 -8.83
CA ARG A 280 25.12 -6.54 -10.12
C ARG A 280 24.18 -7.71 -9.90
N ALA A 281 23.21 -7.84 -10.78
CA ALA A 281 22.30 -8.96 -10.83
C ALA A 281 22.91 -10.10 -11.68
N TYR A 282 22.50 -11.33 -11.42
CA TYR A 282 22.86 -12.49 -12.24
C TYR A 282 21.80 -13.60 -12.15
N ASN A 283 21.67 -14.36 -13.23
CA ASN A 283 20.88 -15.59 -13.29
C ASN A 283 21.63 -16.65 -14.13
N GLY A 284 20.96 -17.76 -14.47
CA GLY A 284 21.52 -18.81 -15.33
C GLY A 284 21.96 -18.33 -16.73
N ALA A 285 21.45 -17.20 -17.23
CA ALA A 285 21.81 -16.63 -18.53
C ALA A 285 23.10 -15.81 -18.50
N GLY A 286 23.45 -15.25 -17.35
CA GLY A 286 24.65 -14.43 -17.17
C GLY A 286 24.50 -13.36 -16.08
N SER A 287 25.51 -12.50 -15.97
CA SER A 287 25.47 -11.34 -15.07
C SER A 287 25.17 -10.06 -15.84
N SER A 288 24.44 -9.16 -15.20
CA SER A 288 24.22 -7.81 -15.69
C SER A 288 25.46 -6.93 -15.51
N PRO A 289 25.49 -5.72 -16.13
CA PRO A 289 26.40 -4.66 -15.70
C PRO A 289 26.22 -4.32 -14.21
N TYR A 290 27.22 -3.69 -13.59
CA TYR A 290 27.06 -3.17 -12.23
C TYR A 290 26.16 -1.93 -12.22
N SER A 291 25.51 -1.70 -11.09
CA SER A 291 24.79 -0.49 -10.71
C SER A 291 25.67 0.76 -10.74
N SER A 292 25.06 1.93 -10.51
CA SER A 292 25.79 3.12 -10.07
C SER A 292 26.57 2.83 -8.78
N ILE A 293 27.67 3.56 -8.57
CA ILE A 293 28.48 3.45 -7.36
C ILE A 293 27.90 4.40 -6.31
N VAL A 294 27.67 3.91 -5.10
CA VAL A 294 27.37 4.73 -3.92
C VAL A 294 28.51 4.73 -2.93
N SER A 295 28.55 5.73 -2.05
CA SER A 295 29.58 5.86 -1.03
C SER A 295 28.95 6.04 0.34
N ALA A 296 29.54 5.43 1.37
CA ALA A 296 29.19 5.65 2.77
C ALA A 296 30.44 5.93 3.58
N THR A 297 30.36 6.85 4.54
CA THR A 297 31.44 7.12 5.50
C THR A 297 30.93 6.84 6.90
N THR A 298 31.50 5.85 7.57
CA THR A 298 31.07 5.43 8.92
C THR A 298 31.41 6.47 9.99
N GLY A 299 30.57 6.57 11.04
CA GLY A 299 30.76 7.46 12.19
C GLY A 299 31.74 6.94 13.25
N ASP A 300 31.79 7.62 14.40
CA ASP A 300 32.62 7.21 15.55
C ASP A 300 32.01 6.00 16.29
N ARG A 301 32.52 4.81 15.98
CA ARG A 301 32.11 3.55 16.62
C ARG A 301 32.63 3.35 18.06
N ASN A 302 33.17 4.36 18.74
CA ASN A 302 33.74 4.19 20.10
C ASN A 302 32.75 4.46 21.25
N VAL A 303 31.56 5.00 20.98
CA VAL A 303 30.47 5.17 21.96
C VAL A 303 29.16 4.71 21.33
N ARG A 304 28.42 3.84 22.03
CA ARG A 304 27.11 3.31 21.60
C ARG A 304 26.00 3.84 22.49
N TYR A 305 25.00 4.43 21.84
CA TYR A 305 23.74 4.78 22.46
C TYR A 305 22.78 3.60 22.34
N VAL A 306 21.99 3.36 23.39
CA VAL A 306 21.09 2.23 23.51
C VAL A 306 19.73 2.75 23.94
N ASP A 307 18.72 2.51 23.12
CA ASP A 307 17.33 2.78 23.47
C ASP A 307 16.69 1.51 24.05
N VAL A 308 15.77 1.68 25.00
CA VAL A 308 15.16 0.58 25.77
C VAL A 308 13.67 0.80 25.90
N THR A 309 12.89 -0.25 25.68
CA THR A 309 11.43 -0.25 25.85
C THR A 309 11.04 -1.07 27.08
N ILE A 310 10.11 -0.53 27.87
CA ILE A 310 9.65 -1.13 29.13
C ILE A 310 8.14 -1.14 29.13
N SER A 311 7.52 -2.31 29.33
CA SER A 311 6.07 -2.40 29.51
C SER A 311 5.72 -2.72 30.96
N LEU A 312 4.92 -1.86 31.59
CA LEU A 312 4.46 -2.02 32.96
C LEU A 312 3.17 -2.84 33.04
N HIS A 313 3.03 -3.64 34.09
CA HIS A 313 1.78 -4.36 34.35
C HIS A 313 0.58 -3.43 34.57
N SER A 314 -0.61 -3.98 34.29
CA SER A 314 -1.88 -3.34 34.63
C SER A 314 -1.99 -3.16 36.14
N GLY A 315 -2.12 -1.91 36.59
CA GLY A 315 -2.15 -1.57 38.02
C GLY A 315 -0.84 -1.08 38.62
N ALA A 316 0.20 -0.82 37.82
CA ALA A 316 1.38 -0.07 38.28
C ALA A 316 0.93 1.31 38.81
N SER A 317 1.41 1.70 40.00
CA SER A 317 1.05 3.01 40.57
C SER A 317 1.86 4.10 39.87
N ILE A 318 1.35 4.67 38.77
CA ILE A 318 2.06 5.69 37.96
C ILE A 318 1.22 6.96 37.73
N SER A 319 0.08 7.05 38.40
CA SER A 319 -0.89 8.14 38.26
C SER A 319 -0.36 9.50 38.71
N THR A 320 0.69 9.53 39.55
CA THR A 320 1.34 10.77 39.99
C THR A 320 2.79 10.86 39.51
N ALA A 321 3.28 12.08 39.29
CA ALA A 321 4.69 12.31 39.01
C ALA A 321 5.62 11.76 40.12
N ALA A 322 5.15 11.78 41.38
CA ALA A 322 5.89 11.22 42.51
C ALA A 322 6.02 9.70 42.45
N ASP A 323 5.07 9.01 41.80
CA ASP A 323 5.17 7.57 41.61
C ASP A 323 5.99 7.21 40.37
N ARG A 324 5.84 7.93 39.25
CA ARG A 324 6.71 7.79 38.06
C ARG A 324 8.18 8.02 38.38
N ALA A 325 8.47 9.01 39.23
CA ALA A 325 9.82 9.29 39.71
C ALA A 325 10.52 8.09 40.37
N LYS A 326 9.78 7.10 40.88
CA LYS A 326 10.36 5.88 41.49
C LYS A 326 10.91 4.94 40.42
N TYR A 327 10.19 4.78 39.31
CA TYR A 327 10.62 3.99 38.15
C TYR A 327 11.75 4.72 37.42
N GLU A 328 11.62 6.02 37.18
CA GLU A 328 12.67 6.85 36.58
C GLU A 328 13.97 6.82 37.40
N ALA A 329 13.89 6.80 38.73
CA ALA A 329 15.05 6.64 39.59
C ALA A 329 15.76 5.29 39.38
N ILE A 330 15.01 4.20 39.23
CA ILE A 330 15.56 2.87 38.90
C ILE A 330 16.27 2.92 37.55
N ILE A 331 15.68 3.54 36.54
CA ILE A 331 16.30 3.70 35.20
C ILE A 331 17.56 4.55 35.26
N GLY A 332 17.59 5.61 36.06
CA GLY A 332 18.81 6.40 36.28
C GLY A 332 19.97 5.56 36.85
N TYR A 333 19.70 4.65 37.79
CA TYR A 333 20.71 3.73 38.32
C TYR A 333 21.07 2.59 37.34
N PHE A 334 20.12 2.17 36.51
CA PHE A 334 20.37 1.24 35.43
C PHE A 334 21.30 1.85 34.36
N ALA A 335 21.07 3.09 33.95
CA ALA A 335 21.94 3.83 33.04
C ALA A 335 23.37 3.97 33.57
N GLU A 336 23.53 4.27 34.87
CA GLU A 336 24.84 4.27 35.52
C GLU A 336 25.53 2.91 35.45
N THR A 337 24.75 1.84 35.58
CA THR A 337 25.28 0.48 35.54
C THR A 337 25.75 0.10 34.14
N VAL A 338 24.96 0.39 33.10
CA VAL A 338 25.32 0.20 31.69
C VAL A 338 26.60 0.97 31.34
N TYR A 339 26.69 2.20 31.84
CA TYR A 339 27.87 3.04 31.67
C TYR A 339 29.11 2.43 32.34
N GLU A 340 29.03 2.02 33.61
CA GLU A 340 30.19 1.45 34.32
C GLU A 340 30.62 0.10 33.78
N MET A 341 29.68 -0.81 33.56
CA MET A 341 30.01 -2.15 33.06
C MET A 341 30.56 -2.14 31.63
N SER A 342 30.45 -1.02 30.91
CA SER A 342 31.02 -0.82 29.58
C SER A 342 32.22 0.14 29.57
N ASN A 343 32.68 0.60 30.73
CA ASN A 343 33.73 1.60 30.89
C ASN A 343 33.46 2.88 30.05
N GLY A 344 32.19 3.30 30.03
CA GLY A 344 31.69 4.49 29.33
C GLY A 344 31.46 4.34 27.83
N ALA A 345 31.70 3.15 27.26
CA ALA A 345 31.46 2.86 25.85
C ALA A 345 29.97 2.81 25.52
N ASN A 346 29.13 2.30 26.42
CA ASN A 346 27.69 2.19 26.18
C ASN A 346 26.92 3.12 27.12
N ARG A 347 25.88 3.77 26.57
CA ARG A 347 25.03 4.72 27.29
C ARG A 347 23.58 4.48 26.93
N LEU A 348 22.69 4.56 27.91
CA LEU A 348 21.27 4.62 27.61
C LEU A 348 20.95 6.00 27.04
N ARG A 349 20.14 6.03 25.98
CA ARG A 349 19.65 7.25 25.36
C ARG A 349 18.16 7.41 25.63
N GLU A 350 17.29 6.73 24.90
CA GLU A 350 15.84 6.79 25.17
C GLU A 350 15.37 5.57 25.97
N VAL A 351 14.57 5.79 27.01
CA VAL A 351 13.88 4.73 27.73
C VAL A 351 12.38 4.99 27.73
N THR A 352 11.65 4.18 26.96
CA THR A 352 10.23 4.36 26.70
C THR A 352 9.39 3.40 27.54
N PHE A 353 8.52 3.96 28.39
CA PHE A 353 7.58 3.25 29.23
C PHE A 353 6.20 3.15 28.58
N TYR A 354 5.76 1.92 28.32
CA TYR A 354 4.39 1.56 27.99
C TYR A 354 3.63 1.17 29.27
N ARG A 355 2.34 1.52 29.31
CA ARG A 355 1.48 1.34 30.48
C ARG A 355 0.51 0.18 30.28
N ASP A 356 0.01 -0.39 31.37
CA ASP A 356 -1.10 -1.35 31.35
C ASP A 356 -0.91 -2.54 30.39
N LYS A 357 0.33 -3.05 30.30
CA LYS A 357 0.79 -4.11 29.38
C LYS A 357 0.74 -3.76 27.90
N MET A 358 0.61 -2.49 27.55
CA MET A 358 0.83 -2.06 26.16
C MET A 358 2.24 -2.44 25.72
N ASN A 359 2.38 -2.96 24.51
CA ASN A 359 3.64 -3.42 23.94
C ASN A 359 4.42 -4.43 24.82
N PHE A 360 3.71 -5.25 25.61
CA PHE A 360 4.34 -6.11 26.63
C PHE A 360 5.25 -7.19 26.03
N ASP A 361 4.84 -7.85 24.96
CA ASP A 361 5.60 -8.96 24.38
C ASP A 361 6.77 -8.52 23.49
N SER A 362 6.73 -7.29 22.96
CA SER A 362 7.81 -6.72 22.15
C SER A 362 8.74 -5.77 22.95
N SER A 363 8.44 -5.50 24.21
CA SER A 363 9.31 -4.68 25.08
C SER A 363 10.57 -5.43 25.53
N HIS A 364 11.70 -4.73 25.52
CA HIS A 364 12.97 -5.27 26.04
C HIS A 364 12.84 -5.71 27.52
N ILE A 365 12.07 -4.96 28.30
CA ILE A 365 11.82 -5.24 29.72
C ILE A 365 10.31 -5.38 29.96
N GLN A 366 9.91 -6.56 30.42
CA GLN A 366 8.58 -6.82 30.96
C GLN A 366 8.59 -6.57 32.47
N TRP A 367 7.83 -5.58 32.93
CA TRP A 367 7.81 -5.18 34.33
C TRP A 367 6.51 -5.59 35.00
N ILE A 368 6.58 -6.56 35.91
CA ILE A 368 5.43 -7.14 36.60
C ILE A 368 5.39 -6.80 38.09
N ASP A 369 4.33 -7.18 38.79
CA ASP A 369 4.14 -6.82 40.20
C ASP A 369 5.12 -7.58 41.14
N LEU A 370 5.24 -8.89 40.95
CA LEU A 370 6.07 -9.78 41.76
C LEU A 370 6.79 -10.82 40.90
N CYS A 371 8.12 -10.80 40.92
CA CYS A 371 8.94 -11.71 40.12
C CYS A 371 10.25 -12.10 40.81
N HIS A 372 10.94 -13.07 40.23
CA HIS A 372 12.39 -13.12 40.36
C HIS A 372 12.96 -12.50 39.08
N PRO A 373 13.68 -11.35 39.16
CA PRO A 373 14.27 -10.76 37.97
C PRO A 373 15.14 -11.80 37.26
N ASN A 374 14.98 -11.90 35.95
CA ASN A 374 15.74 -12.82 35.13
C ASN A 374 15.83 -12.32 33.69
N ALA A 375 16.83 -12.82 32.99
CA ALA A 375 17.01 -12.57 31.58
C ALA A 375 17.55 -13.80 30.87
N TYR A 376 17.17 -13.92 29.61
CA TYR A 376 17.75 -14.91 28.72
C TYR A 376 19.05 -14.39 28.12
N PRO A 377 20.14 -15.18 28.09
CA PRO A 377 21.38 -14.74 27.46
C PRO A 377 21.24 -14.53 25.95
N ASN A 378 21.68 -13.38 25.43
CA ASN A 378 21.66 -13.01 24.01
C ASN A 378 20.25 -12.82 23.42
N GLY A 379 19.45 -11.97 24.03
CA GLY A 379 18.08 -11.69 23.56
C GLY A 379 17.97 -10.92 22.25
N TYR A 380 19.08 -10.57 21.62
CA TYR A 380 19.12 -9.78 20.39
C TYR A 380 19.42 -10.62 19.11
N LEU A 381 19.60 -11.94 19.20
CA LEU A 381 20.15 -12.74 18.08
C LEU A 381 19.38 -14.02 17.71
N ASN A 382 18.09 -14.13 18.02
CA ASN A 382 17.29 -15.23 17.48
C ASN A 382 15.92 -14.76 16.98
N PRO A 383 15.78 -14.48 15.66
CA PRO A 383 14.50 -14.14 15.05
C PRO A 383 13.44 -15.24 15.19
N GLU A 384 13.85 -16.49 15.49
CA GLU A 384 12.95 -17.66 15.59
C GLU A 384 12.39 -17.89 17.02
N GLN A 385 12.71 -17.04 18.01
CA GLN A 385 12.23 -17.19 19.39
C GLN A 385 11.56 -15.91 19.91
N SER A 386 10.23 -15.84 19.77
CA SER A 386 9.32 -14.75 20.17
C SER A 386 9.19 -14.53 21.68
N ASN A 387 10.26 -14.66 22.48
CA ASN A 387 10.14 -14.57 23.95
C ASN A 387 11.43 -14.20 24.71
N VAL A 388 12.49 -13.75 24.03
CA VAL A 388 13.76 -13.43 24.70
C VAL A 388 13.72 -12.00 25.23
N ARG A 389 13.78 -11.83 26.56
CA ARG A 389 13.48 -10.57 27.26
C ARG A 389 14.14 -10.47 28.62
N ILE A 390 14.00 -9.31 29.26
CA ILE A 390 14.25 -9.12 30.70
C ILE A 390 12.92 -9.10 31.44
N LEU A 391 12.79 -9.93 32.48
CA LEU A 391 11.71 -9.83 33.44
C LEU A 391 12.16 -8.99 34.63
N MET A 392 11.45 -7.90 34.92
CA MET A 392 11.67 -7.02 36.07
C MET A 392 10.37 -6.90 36.88
N CYS A 393 10.46 -6.42 38.12
CA CYS A 393 9.27 -6.26 38.95
C CYS A 393 9.35 -5.14 39.98
N ASP A 394 8.18 -4.77 40.53
CA ASP A 394 8.05 -3.80 41.62
C ASP A 394 8.66 -4.33 42.93
N ALA A 395 8.37 -5.59 43.25
CA ALA A 395 8.98 -6.31 44.36
C ALA A 395 9.46 -7.68 43.90
N ASN A 396 10.52 -8.18 44.53
CA ASN A 396 11.01 -9.53 44.25
C ASN A 396 10.51 -10.57 45.26
N ASP A 397 10.60 -11.84 44.87
CA ASP A 397 10.21 -13.00 45.66
C ASP A 397 11.04 -13.21 46.95
N ASP A 398 12.20 -12.58 47.06
CA ASP A 398 13.01 -12.49 48.30
C ASP A 398 12.51 -11.42 49.30
N GLY A 399 11.42 -10.72 48.98
CA GLY A 399 10.78 -9.72 49.85
C GLY A 399 11.42 -8.33 49.81
N ILE A 400 12.14 -8.00 48.74
CA ILE A 400 12.67 -6.66 48.48
C ILE A 400 11.69 -5.89 47.61
N ASP A 401 11.24 -4.75 48.09
CA ASP A 401 10.41 -3.80 47.35
C ASP A 401 11.33 -2.72 46.76
N TYR A 402 11.40 -2.66 45.43
CA TYR A 402 12.29 -1.75 44.71
C TYR A 402 11.73 -0.31 44.67
N LEU A 403 10.44 -0.10 44.90
CA LEU A 403 9.79 1.21 44.79
C LEU A 403 9.67 1.95 46.13
N ASN A 404 9.78 1.25 47.26
CA ASN A 404 9.50 1.80 48.60
C ASN A 404 10.59 2.72 49.19
N SER A 405 11.81 2.72 48.64
CA SER A 405 12.88 3.61 49.12
C SER A 405 13.95 3.86 48.07
N GLU A 406 14.74 4.93 48.23
CA GLU A 406 15.92 5.21 47.39
C GLU A 406 16.93 4.04 47.42
N TYR A 407 17.08 3.36 48.56
CA TYR A 407 17.88 2.14 48.68
C TYR A 407 17.32 1.00 47.81
N GLY A 408 15.99 0.85 47.79
CA GLY A 408 15.28 -0.09 46.92
C GLY A 408 15.48 0.24 45.44
N GLN A 409 15.33 1.50 45.06
CA GLN A 409 15.45 1.96 43.67
C GLN A 409 16.87 1.75 43.14
N LYS A 410 17.89 2.08 43.95
CA LYS A 410 19.30 1.83 43.63
C LYS A 410 19.57 0.34 43.43
N ARG A 411 19.00 -0.50 44.29
CA ARG A 411 19.10 -1.95 44.16
C ARG A 411 18.38 -2.46 42.90
N GLY A 412 17.21 -1.90 42.55
CA GLY A 412 16.45 -2.24 41.35
C GLY A 412 17.24 -1.96 40.07
N GLY A 413 17.87 -0.78 39.96
CA GLY A 413 18.65 -0.43 38.76
C GLY A 413 19.89 -1.30 38.58
N TYR A 414 20.53 -1.72 39.68
CA TYR A 414 21.70 -2.60 39.63
C TYR A 414 21.33 -4.05 39.35
N THR A 415 20.19 -4.51 39.84
CA THR A 415 19.61 -5.79 39.43
C THR A 415 19.30 -5.77 37.93
N LEU A 416 18.68 -4.70 37.43
CA LEU A 416 18.39 -4.57 36.00
C LEU A 416 19.67 -4.57 35.14
N GLY A 417 20.75 -3.95 35.63
CA GLY A 417 22.05 -3.99 34.98
C GLY A 417 22.70 -5.39 34.95
N HIS A 418 22.47 -6.23 35.95
CA HIS A 418 22.88 -7.63 35.94
C HIS A 418 22.12 -8.42 34.87
N GLU A 419 20.80 -8.28 34.82
CA GLU A 419 19.96 -8.92 33.79
C GLU A 419 20.31 -8.45 32.38
N TRP A 420 20.65 -7.17 32.23
CA TRP A 420 21.16 -6.61 30.97
C TRP A 420 22.49 -7.25 30.54
N GLY A 421 23.34 -7.62 31.49
CA GLY A 421 24.57 -8.39 31.23
C GLY A 421 24.30 -9.72 30.51
N HIS A 422 23.24 -10.42 30.90
CA HIS A 422 22.77 -11.61 30.20
C HIS A 422 22.13 -11.25 28.86
N PHE A 423 21.10 -10.41 28.90
CA PHE A 423 20.25 -10.10 27.76
C PHE A 423 21.04 -9.50 26.59
N PHE A 424 21.77 -8.42 26.86
CA PHE A 424 22.42 -7.62 25.83
C PHE A 424 23.83 -8.12 25.51
N TYR A 425 24.63 -8.45 26.52
CA TYR A 425 26.03 -8.85 26.29
C TYR A 425 26.25 -10.36 26.17
N GLY A 426 25.25 -11.18 26.48
CA GLY A 426 25.38 -12.64 26.40
C GLY A 426 26.29 -13.25 27.46
N LEU A 427 26.53 -12.51 28.55
CA LEU A 427 27.35 -12.97 29.66
C LEU A 427 26.59 -13.99 30.50
N LEU A 428 27.34 -14.79 31.26
CA LEU A 428 26.81 -15.79 32.16
C LEU A 428 27.16 -15.45 33.60
N ASP A 429 26.39 -16.03 34.51
CA ASP A 429 26.56 -15.84 35.93
C ASP A 429 27.94 -16.28 36.45
N GLU A 430 28.45 -15.52 37.42
CA GLU A 430 29.73 -15.77 38.04
C GLU A 430 29.64 -16.04 39.55
N TYR A 431 28.43 -16.19 40.08
CA TYR A 431 28.19 -16.55 41.48
C TYR A 431 28.28 -18.06 41.75
N GLN A 432 28.18 -18.44 43.03
CA GLN A 432 28.12 -19.84 43.46
C GLN A 432 26.67 -20.34 43.46
N GLY A 433 26.38 -21.39 42.68
CA GLY A 433 25.04 -21.99 42.58
C GLY A 433 24.66 -22.93 43.73
N TYR A 434 23.54 -23.65 43.57
CA TYR A 434 22.99 -24.51 44.61
C TYR A 434 23.12 -26.02 44.34
N SER A 435 23.35 -26.42 43.09
CA SER A 435 23.47 -27.83 42.65
C SER A 435 24.67 -28.01 41.71
N VAL A 436 25.04 -29.26 41.39
CA VAL A 436 26.05 -29.54 40.36
C VAL A 436 25.34 -30.30 39.24
N ASP A 437 25.31 -29.74 38.03
CA ASP A 437 24.76 -30.39 36.83
C ASP A 437 25.76 -30.30 35.67
N PRO A 438 26.52 -31.38 35.40
CA PRO A 438 27.49 -31.43 34.31
C PRO A 438 26.90 -31.23 32.90
N SER A 439 25.58 -31.37 32.75
CA SER A 439 24.88 -31.14 31.46
C SER A 439 24.48 -29.68 31.24
N ALA A 440 24.58 -28.83 32.26
CA ALA A 440 24.29 -27.40 32.19
C ALA A 440 25.53 -26.58 32.59
N PRO A 441 26.58 -26.54 31.74
CA PRO A 441 27.83 -25.82 32.06
C PRO A 441 27.65 -24.30 32.14
N TYR A 442 26.56 -23.78 31.55
CA TYR A 442 26.17 -22.36 31.50
C TYR A 442 25.47 -21.86 32.76
N GLN A 443 25.13 -22.75 33.70
CA GLN A 443 24.56 -22.38 35.00
C GLN A 443 25.62 -22.43 36.11
N PRO A 444 25.53 -21.59 37.14
CA PRO A 444 26.34 -21.69 38.34
C PRO A 444 26.18 -23.03 39.07
N TRP A 445 27.28 -23.66 39.45
CA TRP A 445 27.28 -24.87 40.27
C TRP A 445 27.60 -24.55 41.74
N SER A 446 27.19 -25.45 42.65
CA SER A 446 27.49 -25.33 44.08
C SER A 446 28.97 -25.49 44.43
N THR A 447 29.78 -25.97 43.50
CA THR A 447 31.24 -26.03 43.62
C THR A 447 31.95 -24.77 43.13
N ASP A 448 31.23 -23.85 42.48
CA ASP A 448 31.84 -22.69 41.84
C ASP A 448 32.35 -21.72 42.91
N PRO A 449 33.60 -21.25 42.81
CA PRO A 449 34.06 -20.15 43.62
C PRO A 449 33.45 -18.88 43.02
N GLY A 450 32.45 -18.29 43.69
CA GLY A 450 31.86 -17.02 43.26
C GLY A 450 32.97 -15.98 43.05
N THR A 451 33.02 -15.38 41.87
CA THR A 451 34.00 -14.33 41.53
C THR A 451 33.66 -13.09 42.36
N GLY A 452 34.54 -12.50 43.15
CA GLY A 452 34.25 -11.30 43.97
C GLY A 452 33.65 -10.08 43.23
N ILE A 453 34.38 -8.96 43.04
CA ILE A 453 33.86 -7.71 42.46
C ILE A 453 33.48 -7.92 40.99
N SER A 454 32.21 -8.26 40.75
CA SER A 454 31.59 -8.39 39.43
C SER A 454 30.08 -8.23 39.56
N ILE A 455 29.48 -7.46 38.67
CA ILE A 455 28.02 -7.32 38.61
C ILE A 455 27.36 -8.66 38.28
N MET A 456 28.02 -9.51 37.48
CA MET A 456 27.56 -10.86 37.14
C MET A 456 27.69 -11.87 38.31
N ASN A 457 28.22 -11.45 39.47
CA ASN A 457 28.17 -12.23 40.71
C ASN A 457 27.12 -11.70 41.69
N LYS A 458 27.23 -10.43 42.12
CA LYS A 458 26.32 -9.86 43.14
C LYS A 458 26.04 -8.39 42.93
N SER A 459 25.05 -8.08 42.09
CA SER A 459 24.53 -6.72 41.86
C SER A 459 24.16 -5.97 43.15
N ALA A 460 23.60 -6.66 44.15
CA ALA A 460 23.18 -6.04 45.41
C ALA A 460 24.32 -5.39 46.22
N MET A 461 25.57 -5.81 46.02
CA MET A 461 26.73 -5.20 46.69
C MET A 461 27.07 -3.81 46.13
N GLY A 462 26.64 -3.50 44.90
CA GLY A 462 26.81 -2.19 44.24
C GLY A 462 26.19 -1.04 45.04
N VAL A 463 25.17 -1.34 45.85
CA VAL A 463 24.48 -0.35 46.68
C VAL A 463 25.42 0.22 47.75
N GLU A 464 26.25 -0.64 48.35
CA GLU A 464 27.23 -0.29 49.39
C GLU A 464 28.60 0.12 48.81
N ASP A 465 29.00 -0.50 47.69
CA ASP A 465 30.29 -0.31 47.05
C ASP A 465 30.15 -0.40 45.52
N VAL A 466 30.20 0.74 44.83
CA VAL A 466 29.96 0.87 43.38
C VAL A 466 30.95 0.08 42.52
N THR A 467 32.07 -0.37 43.09
CA THR A 467 33.03 -1.25 42.41
C THR A 467 32.39 -2.52 41.90
N TRP A 468 31.33 -2.99 42.55
CA TRP A 468 30.57 -4.17 42.16
C TRP A 468 29.73 -3.99 40.88
N LEU A 469 29.69 -2.80 40.28
CA LEU A 469 29.05 -2.58 38.98
C LEU A 469 29.95 -2.96 37.78
N ASN A 470 31.24 -3.20 38.01
CA ASN A 470 32.17 -3.64 36.98
C ASN A 470 31.91 -5.08 36.52
N LEU A 471 32.35 -5.42 35.31
CA LEU A 471 32.49 -6.80 34.84
C LEU A 471 33.78 -7.44 35.37
N SER A 472 33.83 -8.78 35.39
CA SER A 472 35.04 -9.50 35.79
C SER A 472 36.21 -9.29 34.82
N THR A 473 37.41 -9.20 35.40
CA THR A 473 38.69 -9.15 34.66
C THR A 473 39.67 -10.17 35.23
N THR A 474 40.65 -10.57 34.43
CA THR A 474 41.66 -11.60 34.78
C THR A 474 42.41 -11.29 36.08
N THR A 475 42.56 -10.02 36.44
CA THR A 475 43.33 -9.58 37.61
C THR A 475 42.50 -9.36 38.87
N LEU A 476 41.20 -9.10 38.73
CA LEU A 476 40.37 -8.71 39.87
C LEU A 476 39.29 -9.70 40.25
N ASN A 477 38.90 -10.68 39.44
CA ASN A 477 38.06 -11.80 39.89
C ASN A 477 37.69 -12.77 38.76
N PHE A 478 38.65 -13.59 38.31
CA PHE A 478 38.36 -14.64 37.35
C PHE A 478 38.68 -16.02 37.90
N THR A 479 37.78 -16.97 37.62
CA THR A 479 38.00 -18.40 37.78
C THR A 479 37.47 -19.13 36.55
N LEU A 480 38.21 -20.15 36.09
CA LEU A 480 37.71 -21.07 35.05
C LEU A 480 36.59 -21.98 35.58
N GLU A 481 36.35 -21.93 36.89
CA GLU A 481 35.32 -22.71 37.55
C GLU A 481 33.97 -21.98 37.63
N SER A 482 33.82 -20.72 37.21
CA SER A 482 32.48 -20.09 37.09
C SER A 482 31.76 -20.54 35.81
N ALA A 483 30.46 -20.27 35.66
CA ALA A 483 29.74 -20.60 34.43
C ALA A 483 30.32 -19.87 33.21
N GLN A 484 30.59 -18.56 33.35
CA GLN A 484 31.32 -17.75 32.37
C GLN A 484 32.67 -18.37 31.98
N GLY A 485 33.49 -18.72 32.98
CA GLY A 485 34.81 -19.30 32.78
C GLY A 485 34.77 -20.70 32.15
N ARG A 486 33.78 -21.51 32.46
CA ARG A 486 33.59 -22.85 31.86
C ARG A 486 33.19 -22.79 30.40
N VAL A 487 32.20 -21.94 30.08
CA VAL A 487 31.63 -21.88 28.72
C VAL A 487 32.57 -21.15 27.78
N TYR A 488 33.09 -20.00 28.19
CA TYR A 488 33.88 -19.14 27.31
C TYR A 488 35.39 -19.25 27.54
N GLY A 489 35.86 -19.91 28.61
CA GLY A 489 37.30 -20.05 28.89
C GLY A 489 38.00 -18.74 29.24
N ALA A 490 37.27 -17.67 29.53
CA ALA A 490 37.79 -16.34 29.82
C ALA A 490 36.81 -15.53 30.69
N ASP A 491 37.31 -14.44 31.31
CA ASP A 491 36.48 -13.48 32.05
C ASP A 491 35.52 -12.70 31.15
N ALA A 492 34.50 -12.07 31.75
CA ALA A 492 33.47 -11.34 31.05
C ALA A 492 34.04 -10.31 30.06
N TRP A 493 35.03 -9.52 30.49
CA TRP A 493 35.61 -8.50 29.61
C TRP A 493 36.35 -9.08 28.42
N THR A 494 37.17 -10.10 28.65
CA THR A 494 37.93 -10.79 27.60
C THR A 494 36.99 -11.44 26.58
N VAL A 495 35.82 -11.90 27.01
CA VAL A 495 34.78 -12.42 26.11
C VAL A 495 34.21 -11.31 25.24
N LEU A 496 33.78 -10.18 25.81
CA LEU A 496 33.19 -9.09 25.02
C LEU A 496 34.20 -8.47 24.03
N ALA A 497 35.46 -8.35 24.42
CA ALA A 497 36.51 -7.75 23.60
C ALA A 497 37.06 -8.67 22.48
N ARG A 498 36.79 -9.98 22.50
CA ARG A 498 37.34 -10.92 21.51
C ARG A 498 36.32 -11.28 20.41
N PRO A 499 36.75 -11.38 19.14
CA PRO A 499 35.90 -11.82 18.04
C PRO A 499 35.25 -13.19 18.28
N LYS A 500 33.98 -13.36 17.87
CA LYS A 500 33.16 -14.57 18.06
C LYS A 500 33.87 -15.86 17.61
N ASN A 501 34.63 -15.81 16.51
CA ASN A 501 35.35 -16.98 15.98
C ASN A 501 36.51 -17.48 16.89
N GLN A 502 36.82 -16.76 17.97
CA GLN A 502 37.81 -17.16 18.97
C GLN A 502 37.17 -17.80 20.22
N ASP A 503 35.84 -17.90 20.29
CA ASP A 503 35.17 -18.58 21.38
C ASP A 503 35.37 -20.11 21.31
N PRO A 504 35.61 -20.77 22.44
CA PRO A 504 35.77 -22.21 22.47
C PRO A 504 34.40 -22.90 22.25
N GLN A 505 34.36 -23.89 21.35
CA GLN A 505 33.14 -24.65 21.00
C GLN A 505 32.76 -25.69 22.09
N ILE A 506 32.58 -25.26 23.33
CA ILE A 506 32.35 -26.15 24.48
C ILE A 506 30.85 -26.50 24.63
N TRP A 507 29.94 -25.76 23.99
CA TRP A 507 28.49 -26.01 23.99
C TRP A 507 27.83 -25.49 22.70
N PRO A 508 26.83 -26.18 22.11
CA PRO A 508 26.02 -25.64 21.03
C PRO A 508 24.94 -24.73 21.61
N ALA A 509 24.90 -23.47 21.16
CA ALA A 509 24.00 -22.37 21.54
C ALA A 509 24.56 -21.40 22.59
N THR A 510 25.14 -20.32 22.08
CA THR A 510 24.60 -18.96 22.23
C THR A 510 25.37 -18.10 21.22
N GLU A 511 24.69 -17.62 20.18
CA GLU A 511 25.30 -16.65 19.28
C GLU A 511 25.41 -15.32 20.03
N ARG A 512 26.62 -14.90 20.40
CA ARG A 512 26.85 -13.57 20.96
C ARG A 512 27.39 -12.61 19.89
N LEU A 513 27.02 -11.34 20.02
CA LEU A 513 27.57 -10.26 19.21
C LEU A 513 29.04 -10.00 19.56
N TYR A 514 29.80 -9.53 18.57
CA TYR A 514 31.13 -8.95 18.78
C TYR A 514 30.98 -7.45 19.01
N TRP A 515 31.59 -6.93 20.07
CA TRP A 515 31.47 -5.54 20.52
C TRP A 515 32.81 -4.81 20.32
N PRO A 516 33.10 -4.30 19.11
CA PRO A 516 34.38 -3.65 18.82
C PRO A 516 34.67 -2.43 19.70
N GLU A 517 33.63 -1.70 20.11
CA GLU A 517 33.68 -0.58 21.05
C GLU A 517 34.19 -1.01 22.43
N LEU A 518 33.76 -2.18 22.92
CA LEU A 518 34.19 -2.71 24.22
C LEU A 518 35.63 -3.24 24.19
N ALA A 519 36.10 -3.67 23.02
CA ALA A 519 37.50 -4.00 22.81
C ALA A 519 38.39 -2.75 22.91
N ALA A 520 37.92 -1.61 22.40
CA ALA A 520 38.61 -0.32 22.50
C ALA A 520 38.55 0.28 23.91
N ALA A 521 37.46 0.07 24.63
CA ALA A 521 37.26 0.53 26.01
C ALA A 521 37.84 -0.42 27.08
N ALA A 522 38.56 -1.46 26.69
CA ALA A 522 39.00 -2.49 27.61
C ALA A 522 39.96 -1.98 28.70
N PRO A 523 39.78 -2.38 29.98
CA PRO A 523 40.67 -1.97 31.05
C PRO A 523 42.07 -2.54 30.84
N ALA A 524 43.09 -1.75 31.20
CA ALA A 524 44.46 -2.22 31.18
C ALA A 524 44.65 -3.37 32.18
N ALA A 525 45.59 -4.28 31.88
CA ALA A 525 45.85 -5.44 32.73
C ALA A 525 46.19 -5.01 34.18
N GLY A 526 45.30 -5.32 35.13
CA GLY A 526 45.47 -4.98 36.55
C GLY A 526 44.66 -3.79 37.06
N GLU A 527 43.87 -3.13 36.22
CA GLU A 527 43.08 -1.94 36.59
C GLU A 527 41.57 -2.23 36.58
N THR A 528 40.83 -1.62 37.51
CA THR A 528 39.41 -1.25 37.31
C THR A 528 39.34 0.20 36.88
N LEU A 529 38.42 0.56 36.00
CA LEU A 529 38.28 1.91 35.49
C LEU A 529 36.81 2.36 35.57
N ILE A 530 36.65 3.54 36.18
CA ILE A 530 35.46 4.30 36.60
C ILE A 530 34.60 3.61 37.70
N GLU A 531 34.40 4.38 38.77
CA GLU A 531 33.97 3.98 40.12
C GLU A 531 33.13 5.12 40.75
N LEU A 532 32.09 5.50 40.02
CA LEU A 532 31.25 6.70 40.11
C LEU A 532 31.09 7.41 41.47
N PRO A 533 31.72 8.60 41.64
CA PRO A 533 30.96 9.87 41.59
C PRO A 533 31.62 10.93 40.68
N GLY A 534 30.85 11.46 39.73
CA GLY A 534 31.27 12.47 38.73
C GLY A 534 30.94 12.08 37.29
N ALA A 535 31.05 10.80 36.95
CA ALA A 535 30.61 10.25 35.67
C ALA A 535 29.09 9.94 35.63
N ALA A 536 28.36 10.08 36.75
CA ALA A 536 26.92 9.73 36.82
C ALA A 536 26.11 10.74 35.99
N ALA A 537 26.57 11.99 36.01
CA ALA A 537 26.09 13.03 35.13
C ALA A 537 26.35 12.69 33.65
N ALA A 538 27.45 12.03 33.31
CA ALA A 538 27.75 11.62 31.93
C ALA A 538 26.94 10.39 31.50
N ALA A 539 26.66 9.47 32.43
CA ALA A 539 25.80 8.30 32.20
C ALA A 539 24.34 8.71 31.96
N ARG A 540 23.89 9.82 32.56
CA ARG A 540 22.52 10.33 32.45
C ARG A 540 22.39 11.57 31.54
N ALA A 541 23.49 12.04 30.92
CA ALA A 541 23.49 13.30 30.18
C ALA A 541 22.56 13.29 28.96
N GLU A 542 22.51 12.13 28.29
CA GLU A 542 21.72 11.90 27.08
C GLU A 542 20.53 10.96 27.36
N LEU A 543 20.25 10.67 28.65
CA LEU A 543 19.16 9.80 29.05
C LEU A 543 17.85 10.58 29.04
N GLU A 544 16.95 10.18 28.15
CA GLU A 544 15.59 10.64 28.04
C GLU A 544 14.65 9.51 28.48
N ILE A 545 13.70 9.82 29.36
CA ILE A 545 12.68 8.85 29.80
C ILE A 545 11.33 9.33 29.29
N VAL A 546 10.74 8.52 28.41
CA VAL A 546 9.47 8.81 27.74
C VAL A 546 8.39 7.94 28.35
N TRP A 547 7.25 8.52 28.69
CA TRP A 547 6.08 7.79 29.17
C TRP A 547 4.97 7.86 28.12
N GLN A 548 4.64 6.72 27.52
CA GLN A 548 3.55 6.66 26.55
C GLN A 548 2.20 6.91 27.25
N PRO A 549 1.28 7.68 26.63
CA PRO A 549 -0.05 7.90 27.16
C PRO A 549 -0.83 6.57 27.17
N GLY A 550 -1.42 6.22 28.31
CA GLY A 550 -2.27 5.02 28.39
C GLY A 550 -3.67 5.35 27.87
N PHE A 551 -4.29 4.42 27.16
CA PHE A 551 -5.72 4.49 26.87
C PHE A 551 -6.51 4.40 28.18
N THR A 552 -7.23 5.47 28.54
CA THR A 552 -8.33 5.36 29.49
C THR A 552 -9.59 5.92 28.86
N THR A 553 -10.60 5.07 28.76
CA THR A 553 -11.97 5.44 28.43
C THR A 553 -12.52 6.43 29.46
N ALA A 554 -12.98 7.58 28.97
CA ALA A 554 -13.84 8.58 29.63
C ALA A 554 -13.30 9.37 30.86
N ALA A 555 -12.86 10.61 30.62
CA ALA A 555 -13.37 11.87 31.21
C ALA A 555 -12.28 12.97 31.24
N ALA A 556 -12.49 14.08 30.50
CA ALA A 556 -11.73 15.32 30.66
C ALA A 556 -12.23 16.14 31.87
N PRO A 557 -11.57 17.24 32.26
CA PRO A 557 -10.14 17.50 32.46
C PRO A 557 -9.88 17.97 33.90
N ASP A 558 -8.63 17.98 34.37
CA ASP A 558 -8.08 19.04 35.23
C ASP A 558 -6.63 18.69 35.63
N ASP A 559 -5.73 19.63 35.37
CA ASP A 559 -4.36 19.74 35.90
C ASP A 559 -3.25 18.98 35.15
N VAL A 560 -2.83 19.53 34.00
CA VAL A 560 -1.51 19.25 33.43
C VAL A 560 -0.74 20.56 33.30
N SER A 561 0.09 20.87 34.30
CA SER A 561 1.18 21.82 34.15
C SER A 561 2.48 21.07 33.88
N ASP A 562 3.03 21.29 32.69
CA ASP A 562 4.43 21.64 32.50
C ASP A 562 5.47 20.57 32.88
N THR A 563 5.71 19.62 31.95
CA THR A 563 7.04 19.25 31.40
C THR A 563 6.93 17.97 30.55
N MET A 564 6.48 18.10 29.30
CA MET A 564 6.73 17.17 28.18
C MET A 564 6.47 17.97 26.89
N LEU A 565 7.50 18.70 26.46
CA LEU A 565 7.57 19.49 25.23
C LEU A 565 8.97 19.21 24.66
N ALA A 566 9.02 18.83 23.38
CA ALA A 566 10.07 18.09 22.66
C ALA A 566 9.88 16.57 22.84
N VAL A 567 9.25 15.82 21.92
CA VAL A 567 9.01 16.01 20.49
C VAL A 567 7.51 16.14 20.23
N VAL A 568 7.05 17.34 19.87
CA VAL A 568 5.74 17.51 19.24
C VAL A 568 6.05 17.74 17.77
N ASN A 569 5.52 16.88 16.90
CA ASN A 569 5.57 17.05 15.46
C ASN A 569 4.93 18.41 15.11
N HIS A 570 5.74 19.37 14.64
CA HIS A 570 5.29 20.73 14.38
C HIS A 570 4.56 20.79 13.04
N VAL A 571 3.24 21.03 13.05
CA VAL A 571 2.49 21.39 11.84
C VAL A 571 2.34 22.91 11.80
N ILE A 572 2.80 23.52 10.71
CA ILE A 572 2.72 24.97 10.46
C ILE A 572 1.67 25.22 9.39
N ARG A 573 0.56 25.85 9.78
CA ARG A 573 -0.62 26.09 8.94
C ARG A 573 -0.72 27.56 8.57
N GLU A 574 -0.61 27.86 7.28
CA GLU A 574 -0.86 29.20 6.76
C GLU A 574 -2.24 29.24 6.08
N ILE A 575 -3.21 29.90 6.72
CA ILE A 575 -4.60 29.96 6.23
C ILE A 575 -4.76 31.21 5.37
N VAL A 576 -5.07 31.00 4.09
CA VAL A 576 -5.17 32.05 3.07
C VAL A 576 -6.63 32.23 2.67
N ILE A 577 -7.25 33.31 3.11
CA ILE A 577 -8.69 33.54 3.05
C ILE A 577 -9.04 34.60 2.00
N ASP A 578 -9.85 34.22 1.02
CA ASP A 578 -10.51 35.13 0.10
C ASP A 578 -11.54 35.98 0.88
N ARG A 579 -11.32 37.29 0.91
CA ARG A 579 -12.23 38.26 1.54
C ARG A 579 -12.96 39.11 0.52
N SER A 580 -13.00 38.72 -0.75
CA SER A 580 -13.63 39.49 -1.82
C SER A 580 -15.11 39.79 -1.56
N ALA A 581 -15.65 40.77 -2.28
CA ALA A 581 -17.06 41.14 -2.17
C ALA A 581 -18.00 39.94 -2.42
N LEU A 582 -17.61 38.99 -3.28
CA LEU A 582 -18.41 37.79 -3.57
C LEU A 582 -18.50 36.85 -2.36
N MET A 583 -17.38 36.63 -1.65
CA MET A 583 -17.35 35.85 -0.41
C MET A 583 -18.28 36.44 0.66
N ALA A 584 -18.33 37.76 0.76
CA ALA A 584 -19.17 38.45 1.74
C ALA A 584 -20.65 38.48 1.34
N ASP A 585 -20.97 38.84 0.09
CA ASP A 585 -22.35 39.01 -0.38
C ASP A 585 -23.12 37.67 -0.43
N SER A 586 -22.42 36.56 -0.64
CA SER A 586 -23.00 35.21 -0.63
C SER A 586 -23.04 34.56 0.76
N GLY A 587 -22.46 35.20 1.79
CA GLY A 587 -22.41 34.67 3.16
C GLY A 587 -21.30 33.64 3.42
N TYR A 588 -20.48 33.32 2.42
CA TYR A 588 -19.37 32.36 2.54
C TYR A 588 -18.29 32.82 3.53
N LEU A 589 -18.00 34.14 3.61
CA LEU A 589 -17.02 34.66 4.55
C LEU A 589 -17.39 34.38 6.02
N ASP A 590 -18.68 34.40 6.36
CA ASP A 590 -19.16 34.04 7.70
C ASP A 590 -19.06 32.52 7.95
N ALA A 591 -19.26 31.71 6.90
CA ALA A 591 -19.05 30.26 6.95
C ALA A 591 -17.57 29.90 7.19
N VAL A 592 -16.64 30.58 6.49
CA VAL A 592 -15.20 30.43 6.69
C VAL A 592 -14.81 30.76 8.12
N LYS A 593 -15.25 31.91 8.66
CA LYS A 593 -14.96 32.28 10.04
C LYS A 593 -15.45 31.24 11.03
N THR A 594 -16.65 30.69 10.82
CA THR A 594 -17.22 29.67 11.70
C THR A 594 -16.38 28.39 11.68
N ALA A 595 -16.04 27.87 10.50
CA ALA A 595 -15.26 26.64 10.35
C ALA A 595 -13.83 26.79 10.88
N VAL A 596 -13.14 27.88 10.52
CA VAL A 596 -11.75 28.14 10.95
C VAL A 596 -11.67 28.47 12.45
N THR A 597 -12.72 29.06 13.05
CA THR A 597 -12.80 29.21 14.51
C THR A 597 -12.79 27.85 15.20
N ASN A 598 -13.64 26.92 14.73
CA ASN A 598 -13.68 25.56 15.29
C ASN A 598 -12.34 24.84 15.13
N MET A 599 -11.66 25.03 13.99
CA MET A 599 -10.33 24.49 13.72
C MET A 599 -9.27 25.03 14.71
N ILE A 600 -9.25 26.34 14.94
CA ILE A 600 -8.32 26.97 15.91
C ILE A 600 -8.63 26.53 17.34
N ASP A 601 -9.91 26.41 17.71
CA ASP A 601 -10.34 25.90 19.01
C ASP A 601 -9.86 24.45 19.25
N GLN A 602 -9.92 23.61 18.21
CA GLN A 602 -9.53 22.20 18.24
C GLN A 602 -8.00 21.99 18.12
N SER A 603 -7.26 22.97 17.60
CA SER A 603 -5.81 22.91 17.47
C SER A 603 -5.11 22.66 18.82
N LEU A 604 -4.01 21.91 18.81
CA LEU A 604 -3.29 21.53 20.02
C LEU A 604 -2.31 22.62 20.47
N ILE A 605 -1.97 22.62 21.76
CA ILE A 605 -0.88 23.47 22.28
C ILE A 605 0.44 22.93 21.70
N GLY A 606 1.15 23.77 20.94
CA GLY A 606 2.34 23.40 20.16
C GLY A 606 2.19 23.64 18.65
N ASP A 607 0.96 23.75 18.14
CA ASP A 607 0.69 24.05 16.73
C ASP A 607 1.07 25.49 16.37
N THR A 608 1.37 25.75 15.09
CA THR A 608 1.65 27.10 14.58
C THR A 608 0.63 27.49 13.51
N VAL A 609 -0.04 28.64 13.69
CA VAL A 609 -1.06 29.14 12.75
C VAL A 609 -0.73 30.56 12.29
N GLY A 610 -0.80 30.81 10.99
CA GLY A 610 -0.79 32.14 10.37
C GLY A 610 -2.07 32.42 9.59
N LEU A 611 -2.43 33.70 9.47
CA LEU A 611 -3.63 34.15 8.74
C LEU A 611 -3.24 35.20 7.69
N VAL A 612 -3.53 34.91 6.43
CA VAL A 612 -3.47 35.84 5.31
C VAL A 612 -4.88 36.03 4.75
N ALA A 613 -5.24 37.26 4.43
CA ALA A 613 -6.48 37.56 3.74
C ALA A 613 -6.21 38.32 2.44
N PHE A 614 -6.96 38.03 1.39
CA PHE A 614 -6.75 38.65 0.08
C PHE A 614 -8.03 39.03 -0.66
N ASP A 615 -7.90 40.08 -1.46
CA ASP A 615 -8.89 40.60 -2.43
C ASP A 615 -8.11 41.01 -3.69
N GLY A 616 -8.22 42.25 -4.18
CA GLY A 616 -7.26 42.83 -5.12
C GLY A 616 -5.86 43.08 -4.56
N SER A 617 -5.66 42.83 -3.26
CA SER A 617 -4.39 42.96 -2.54
C SER A 617 -4.26 41.89 -1.46
N VAL A 618 -3.03 41.54 -1.10
CA VAL A 618 -2.73 40.55 -0.05
C VAL A 618 -2.40 41.26 1.26
N THR A 619 -2.97 40.80 2.37
CA THR A 619 -2.70 41.31 3.72
C THR A 619 -2.41 40.16 4.67
N GLU A 620 -1.24 40.18 5.32
CA GLU A 620 -0.96 39.34 6.48
C GLU A 620 -1.76 39.88 7.67
N ILE A 621 -2.77 39.11 8.11
CA ILE A 621 -3.66 39.46 9.22
C ILE A 621 -2.99 39.10 10.54
N GLN A 622 -2.37 37.94 10.58
CA GLN A 622 -1.67 37.41 11.74
C GLN A 622 -0.43 36.66 11.27
N PRO A 623 0.77 36.98 11.78
CA PRO A 623 1.98 36.22 11.47
C PRO A 623 1.87 34.80 12.04
N LEU A 624 2.70 33.88 11.53
CA LEU A 624 2.87 32.55 12.13
C LEU A 624 3.05 32.68 13.65
N THR A 625 2.09 32.11 14.40
CA THR A 625 1.99 32.25 15.85
C THR A 625 1.86 30.87 16.47
N ASP A 626 2.80 30.51 17.34
CA ASP A 626 2.76 29.28 18.13
C ASP A 626 1.61 29.35 19.15
N ILE A 627 0.76 28.33 19.16
CA ILE A 627 -0.33 28.16 20.12
C ILE A 627 0.27 27.64 21.42
N THR A 628 0.64 28.55 22.32
CA THR A 628 1.25 28.20 23.62
C THR A 628 0.24 27.96 24.72
N ASP A 629 -0.98 28.49 24.57
CA ASP A 629 -2.09 28.38 25.52
C ASP A 629 -3.41 28.86 24.88
N GLU A 630 -4.51 28.65 25.59
CA GLU A 630 -5.87 29.05 25.17
C GLU A 630 -6.02 30.57 24.91
N THR A 631 -5.21 31.43 25.54
CA THR A 631 -5.29 32.88 25.30
C THR A 631 -4.72 33.27 23.93
N VAL A 632 -3.81 32.46 23.39
CA VAL A 632 -3.33 32.61 22.02
C VAL A 632 -4.42 32.23 21.02
N LYS A 633 -5.17 31.13 21.27
CA LYS A 633 -6.32 30.75 20.44
C LYS A 633 -7.37 31.85 20.39
N ASP A 634 -7.75 32.40 21.56
CA ASP A 634 -8.67 33.55 21.65
C ASP A 634 -8.20 34.75 20.80
N ALA A 635 -6.88 35.00 20.75
CA ALA A 635 -6.31 36.10 19.98
C ALA A 635 -6.32 35.83 18.46
N LEU A 636 -6.06 34.58 18.05
CA LEU A 636 -6.16 34.14 16.65
C LEU A 636 -7.61 34.24 16.16
N ILE A 637 -8.58 33.77 16.95
CA ILE A 637 -10.01 33.86 16.65
C ILE A 637 -10.45 35.32 16.56
N ALA A 638 -9.99 36.18 17.47
CA ALA A 638 -10.29 37.62 17.40
C ALA A 638 -9.71 38.29 16.14
N ALA A 639 -8.54 37.83 15.65
CA ALA A 639 -7.95 38.32 14.40
C ALA A 639 -8.74 37.85 13.18
N LEU A 640 -9.15 36.58 13.14
CA LEU A 640 -10.03 35.98 12.13
C LEU A 640 -11.38 36.71 12.06
N ASP A 641 -12.03 36.94 13.20
CA ASP A 641 -13.30 37.68 13.31
C ASP A 641 -13.19 39.09 12.74
N GLY A 642 -12.01 39.71 12.88
CA GLY A 642 -11.67 41.03 12.39
C GLY A 642 -11.56 41.15 10.87
N ILE A 643 -11.53 40.04 10.12
CA ILE A 643 -11.50 40.05 8.64
C ILE A 643 -12.84 40.60 8.12
N VAL A 644 -12.79 41.62 7.28
CA VAL A 644 -13.98 42.27 6.71
C VAL A 644 -13.95 42.20 5.19
N ALA A 645 -15.11 42.33 4.55
CA ALA A 645 -15.24 42.33 3.09
C ALA A 645 -14.30 43.34 2.41
N GLY A 646 -13.57 42.86 1.41
CA GLY A 646 -12.66 43.57 0.53
C GLY A 646 -13.35 44.11 -0.73
N ASP A 647 -12.57 44.35 -1.78
CA ASP A 647 -13.11 44.75 -3.09
C ASP A 647 -13.55 43.54 -3.94
N ALA A 648 -14.01 43.79 -5.17
CA ALA A 648 -14.48 42.73 -6.07
C ALA A 648 -13.34 42.02 -6.82
N ASN A 649 -12.08 42.43 -6.61
CA ASN A 649 -10.95 41.80 -7.26
C ASN A 649 -10.47 40.60 -6.42
N VAL A 650 -9.91 39.61 -7.10
CA VAL A 650 -9.39 38.36 -6.50
C VAL A 650 -7.98 38.15 -7.05
N ALA A 651 -6.98 38.21 -6.17
CA ALA A 651 -5.55 38.13 -6.44
C ALA A 651 -4.91 36.86 -5.82
N GLY A 652 -5.52 35.70 -6.05
CA GLY A 652 -5.13 34.39 -5.52
C GLY A 652 -3.67 34.00 -5.76
N GLY A 653 -3.15 34.21 -6.98
CA GLY A 653 -1.74 33.88 -7.25
C GLY A 653 -0.75 34.74 -6.46
N ASP A 654 -1.08 36.01 -6.21
CA ASP A 654 -0.26 36.89 -5.36
C ASP A 654 -0.35 36.44 -3.89
N ALA A 655 -1.52 35.97 -3.45
CA ALA A 655 -1.76 35.48 -2.09
C ALA A 655 -0.95 34.21 -1.80
N LEU A 656 -0.95 33.25 -2.73
CA LEU A 656 -0.16 32.02 -2.63
C LEU A 656 1.35 32.31 -2.63
N GLN A 657 1.82 33.21 -3.50
CA GLN A 657 3.23 33.60 -3.48
C GLN A 657 3.64 34.26 -2.16
N SER A 658 2.74 35.02 -1.53
CA SER A 658 2.95 35.59 -0.20
C SER A 658 3.02 34.51 0.88
N ALA A 659 2.08 33.55 0.86
CA ALA A 659 2.05 32.43 1.81
C ALA A 659 3.33 31.57 1.72
N LEU A 660 3.77 31.23 0.51
CA LEU A 660 5.03 30.51 0.30
C LEU A 660 6.24 31.29 0.82
N THR A 661 6.26 32.62 0.62
CA THR A 661 7.35 33.47 1.13
C THR A 661 7.40 33.46 2.66
N ILE A 662 6.24 33.44 3.34
CA ILE A 662 6.15 33.33 4.80
C ILE A 662 6.69 31.98 5.26
N LEU A 663 6.21 30.89 4.64
CA LEU A 663 6.57 29.52 5.03
C LEU A 663 8.01 29.12 4.69
N THR A 664 8.65 29.79 3.72
CA THR A 664 10.05 29.55 3.34
C THR A 664 11.03 30.54 3.99
N ASP A 665 10.57 31.37 4.91
CA ASP A 665 11.47 32.25 5.67
C ASP A 665 12.46 31.39 6.49
N PRO A 666 13.78 31.68 6.47
CA PRO A 666 14.80 30.90 7.19
C PRO A 666 14.62 30.82 8.71
N THR A 667 13.69 31.59 9.28
CA THR A 667 13.33 31.54 10.70
C THR A 667 12.27 30.49 11.02
N VAL A 668 11.58 29.96 10.00
CA VAL A 668 10.64 28.85 10.11
C VAL A 668 11.44 27.53 10.18
N PRO A 669 11.18 26.64 11.16
CA PRO A 669 11.89 25.36 11.28
C PRO A 669 11.73 24.48 10.03
N ASP A 670 12.82 23.93 9.50
CA ASP A 670 12.87 23.08 8.29
C ASP A 670 12.42 21.63 8.54
N ASP A 671 12.18 21.26 9.79
CA ASP A 671 11.76 19.95 10.27
C ASP A 671 10.24 19.85 10.57
N ALA A 672 9.49 20.91 10.27
CA ALA A 672 8.05 20.98 10.48
C ALA A 672 7.27 20.69 9.18
N THR A 673 6.14 19.98 9.27
CA THR A 673 5.19 19.83 8.16
C THR A 673 4.54 21.18 7.88
N ARG A 674 4.65 21.69 6.64
CA ARG A 674 4.15 23.02 6.25
C ARG A 674 3.00 22.89 5.26
N ALA A 675 1.86 23.49 5.58
CA ALA A 675 0.66 23.42 4.73
C ALA A 675 0.02 24.79 4.54
N VAL A 676 -0.50 25.02 3.33
CA VAL A 676 -1.31 26.19 2.98
C VAL A 676 -2.76 25.78 2.77
N TYR A 677 -3.67 26.46 3.46
CA TYR A 677 -5.12 26.26 3.35
C TYR A 677 -5.71 27.42 2.57
N TYR A 678 -5.97 27.20 1.28
CA TYR A 678 -6.39 28.25 0.35
C TYR A 678 -7.89 28.21 0.11
N ILE A 679 -8.62 29.14 0.73
CA ILE A 679 -10.09 29.17 0.74
C ILE A 679 -10.57 30.30 -0.16
N THR A 680 -11.29 29.98 -1.24
CA THR A 680 -11.70 30.97 -2.26
C THR A 680 -12.95 30.57 -3.04
N THR A 681 -13.54 31.51 -3.78
CA THR A 681 -14.55 31.21 -4.82
C THR A 681 -13.95 30.82 -6.18
N GLY A 682 -12.62 30.86 -6.33
CA GLY A 682 -11.93 30.52 -7.58
C GLY A 682 -11.96 31.61 -8.67
N SER A 683 -12.72 32.70 -8.46
CA SER A 683 -12.96 33.78 -9.45
C SER A 683 -11.77 34.74 -9.66
N GLN A 684 -10.58 34.20 -9.93
CA GLN A 684 -9.35 34.97 -10.13
C GLN A 684 -9.49 35.99 -11.26
N ASN A 685 -9.23 37.28 -10.96
CA ASN A 685 -9.46 38.35 -11.94
C ASN A 685 -8.37 39.45 -11.96
N THR A 686 -7.41 39.42 -11.04
CA THR A 686 -6.25 40.33 -11.02
C THR A 686 -5.01 39.62 -10.47
N GLY A 687 -3.83 40.21 -10.61
CA GLY A 687 -2.58 39.64 -10.06
C GLY A 687 -1.99 38.51 -10.91
N VAL A 688 -1.08 37.74 -10.31
CA VAL A 688 -0.42 36.60 -10.94
C VAL A 688 -1.39 35.43 -11.10
N ASN A 689 -1.20 34.60 -12.13
CA ASN A 689 -2.01 33.39 -12.31
C ASN A 689 -1.62 32.35 -11.23
N PRO A 690 -2.57 31.84 -10.43
CA PRO A 690 -2.31 30.85 -9.38
C PRO A 690 -1.47 29.66 -9.85
N THR A 691 -1.69 29.12 -11.05
CA THR A 691 -0.96 27.92 -11.52
C THR A 691 0.54 28.14 -11.73
N THR A 692 1.02 29.39 -11.73
CA THR A 692 2.45 29.68 -11.88
C THR A 692 3.27 29.40 -10.62
N VAL A 693 2.62 29.20 -9.45
CA VAL A 693 3.31 28.94 -8.18
C VAL A 693 3.69 27.46 -7.98
N ILE A 694 3.14 26.55 -8.80
CA ILE A 694 3.30 25.10 -8.66
C ILE A 694 4.77 24.66 -8.50
N PRO A 695 5.71 25.06 -9.39
CA PRO A 695 7.09 24.62 -9.25
C PRO A 695 7.77 25.16 -7.99
N ASP A 696 7.37 26.34 -7.50
CA ASP A 696 7.98 26.96 -6.33
C ASP A 696 7.53 26.27 -5.04
N TYR A 697 6.26 25.85 -4.97
CA TYR A 697 5.72 25.05 -3.86
C TYR A 697 6.32 23.64 -3.82
N GLN A 698 6.39 22.95 -4.97
CA GLN A 698 7.01 21.62 -5.07
C GLN A 698 8.48 21.64 -4.63
N ASN A 699 9.25 22.64 -5.06
CA ASN A 699 10.65 22.77 -4.64
C ASN A 699 10.82 23.09 -3.15
N ALA A 700 9.81 23.69 -2.52
CA ALA A 700 9.82 24.05 -1.11
C ALA A 700 9.26 22.95 -0.20
N ASN A 701 8.70 21.87 -0.77
CA ASN A 701 8.01 20.79 -0.05
C ASN A 701 6.90 21.32 0.87
N VAL A 702 6.03 22.18 0.34
CA VAL A 702 4.89 22.78 1.07
C VAL A 702 3.60 22.28 0.42
N GLY A 703 2.75 21.62 1.20
CA GLY A 703 1.43 21.16 0.73
C GLY A 703 0.46 22.32 0.52
N LEU A 704 -0.43 22.20 -0.46
CA LEU A 704 -1.47 23.19 -0.75
C LEU A 704 -2.84 22.52 -0.86
N TYR A 705 -3.74 22.88 0.04
CA TYR A 705 -5.10 22.39 0.09
C TYR A 705 -6.04 23.52 -0.29
N THR A 706 -6.94 23.27 -1.22
CA THR A 706 -7.78 24.30 -1.81
C THR A 706 -9.26 24.02 -1.56
N PHE A 707 -9.98 25.04 -1.10
CA PHE A 707 -11.39 24.94 -0.72
C PHE A 707 -12.20 25.91 -1.57
N GLY A 708 -12.94 25.38 -2.54
CA GLY A 708 -13.71 26.15 -3.53
C GLY A 708 -15.15 26.36 -3.10
N PHE A 709 -15.56 27.61 -2.83
CA PHE A 709 -16.96 27.96 -2.58
C PHE A 709 -17.73 28.24 -3.88
N ASP A 710 -18.67 27.35 -4.22
CA ASP A 710 -19.47 27.38 -5.47
C ASP A 710 -18.66 27.85 -6.70
N PRO A 711 -17.51 27.22 -7.01
CA PRO A 711 -16.72 27.62 -8.16
C PRO A 711 -17.46 27.30 -9.46
N ILE A 712 -17.29 28.16 -10.47
CA ILE A 712 -17.77 27.87 -11.82
C ILE A 712 -16.85 26.78 -12.42
N ASP A 713 -17.36 25.86 -13.24
CA ASP A 713 -16.64 24.69 -13.79
C ASP A 713 -15.19 24.96 -14.27
N GLY A 714 -14.91 26.16 -14.81
CA GLY A 714 -13.57 26.54 -15.27
C GLY A 714 -12.60 26.95 -14.17
N ASP A 715 -13.10 27.45 -13.04
CA ASP A 715 -12.32 27.86 -11.87
C ASP A 715 -12.09 26.67 -10.93
N GLU A 716 -13.07 25.77 -10.80
CA GLU A 716 -12.93 24.49 -10.09
C GLU A 716 -11.75 23.67 -10.62
N ALA A 717 -11.70 23.46 -11.94
CA ALA A 717 -10.63 22.70 -12.56
C ALA A 717 -9.24 23.30 -12.28
N ASN A 718 -9.13 24.62 -12.15
CA ASN A 718 -7.87 25.29 -11.86
C ASN A 718 -7.46 25.17 -10.38
N LEU A 719 -8.42 25.21 -9.45
CA LEU A 719 -8.17 25.01 -8.02
C LEU A 719 -7.77 23.57 -7.73
N ARG A 720 -8.50 22.62 -8.31
CA ARG A 720 -8.20 21.19 -8.28
C ARG A 720 -6.80 20.88 -8.78
N LEU A 721 -6.49 21.34 -10.00
CA LEU A 721 -5.17 21.20 -10.61
C LEU A 721 -4.04 21.78 -9.75
N LEU A 722 -4.31 22.89 -9.07
CA LEU A 722 -3.33 23.59 -8.25
C LEU A 722 -2.99 22.80 -6.98
N ALA A 723 -3.99 22.23 -6.30
CA ALA A 723 -3.78 21.42 -5.11
C ALA A 723 -3.09 20.10 -5.45
N GLU A 724 -3.66 19.34 -6.38
CA GLU A 724 -3.23 17.96 -6.70
C GLU A 724 -1.78 17.94 -7.20
N LEU A 725 -1.37 18.92 -8.02
CA LEU A 725 0.01 19.00 -8.51
C LEU A 725 1.04 19.41 -7.46
N ILE A 726 0.63 20.12 -6.42
CA ILE A 726 1.54 20.56 -5.34
C ILE A 726 1.68 19.46 -4.28
N GLY A 727 0.75 18.49 -4.24
CA GLY A 727 0.69 17.43 -3.24
C GLY A 727 -0.27 17.76 -2.09
N GLY A 728 -1.42 18.34 -2.39
CA GLY A 728 -2.56 18.48 -1.47
C GLY A 728 -3.89 18.31 -2.21
N ASP A 729 -5.01 18.48 -1.51
CA ASP A 729 -6.34 18.17 -2.05
C ASP A 729 -7.21 19.39 -2.37
N TYR A 730 -8.19 19.15 -3.25
CA TYR A 730 -9.26 20.10 -3.55
C TYR A 730 -10.60 19.61 -3.06
N THR A 731 -11.33 20.49 -2.37
CA THR A 731 -12.69 20.23 -1.93
C THR A 731 -13.64 21.33 -2.38
N THR A 732 -14.75 20.92 -2.99
CA THR A 732 -15.89 21.81 -3.25
C THR A 732 -16.69 21.99 -1.96
N VAL A 733 -17.02 23.23 -1.63
CA VAL A 733 -17.64 23.62 -0.36
C VAL A 733 -18.85 24.50 -0.62
N GLN A 734 -19.97 24.23 0.05
CA GLN A 734 -21.18 25.07 -0.05
C GLN A 734 -21.59 25.67 1.30
N THR A 735 -21.28 24.99 2.41
CA THR A 735 -21.66 25.40 3.76
C THR A 735 -20.48 25.43 4.73
N ALA A 736 -20.70 26.02 5.92
CA ALA A 736 -19.71 26.00 7.01
C ALA A 736 -19.43 24.57 7.52
N ALA A 737 -20.42 23.67 7.45
CA ALA A 737 -20.26 22.28 7.86
C ALA A 737 -19.41 21.51 6.84
N ASP A 738 -19.61 21.77 5.55
CA ASP A 738 -18.81 21.17 4.47
C ASP A 738 -17.35 21.61 4.60
N LEU A 739 -17.12 22.90 4.85
CA LEU A 739 -15.77 23.42 5.07
C LEU A 739 -15.15 22.83 6.32
N GLN A 740 -15.92 22.72 7.40
CA GLN A 740 -15.42 22.13 8.64
C GLN A 740 -15.02 20.67 8.43
N LYS A 741 -15.83 19.87 7.73
CA LYS A 741 -15.51 18.48 7.37
C LYS A 741 -14.25 18.42 6.51
N ALA A 742 -14.14 19.27 5.50
CA ALA A 742 -12.99 19.34 4.61
C ALA A 742 -11.70 19.71 5.37
N LEU A 743 -11.76 20.70 6.25
CA LEU A 743 -10.64 21.10 7.11
C LEU A 743 -10.22 19.97 8.06
N THR A 744 -11.17 19.21 8.62
CA THR A 744 -10.87 18.06 9.49
C THR A 744 -10.16 16.94 8.73
N VAL A 745 -10.59 16.63 7.50
CA VAL A 745 -9.91 15.63 6.64
C VAL A 745 -8.49 16.12 6.30
N THR A 746 -8.36 17.37 5.86
CA THR A 746 -7.05 17.97 5.60
C THR A 746 -6.14 18.00 6.85
N GLU A 747 -6.69 18.15 8.05
CA GLU A 747 -5.92 18.03 9.29
C GLU A 747 -5.39 16.62 9.55
N GLN A 748 -6.07 15.58 9.06
CA GLN A 748 -5.56 14.20 9.04
C GLN A 748 -4.47 14.05 7.97
N ASP A 749 -4.64 14.62 6.78
CA ASP A 749 -3.66 14.52 5.69
C ASP A 749 -2.36 15.30 5.96
N THR A 750 -2.46 16.37 6.76
CA THR A 750 -1.33 17.20 7.18
C THR A 750 -0.74 16.79 8.53
N SER A 751 -1.29 15.74 9.13
CA SER A 751 -0.74 15.12 10.34
C SER A 751 0.58 14.42 9.98
N ALA A 752 1.49 14.35 10.94
CA ALA A 752 2.79 13.69 10.75
C ALA A 752 2.70 12.15 10.60
N THR A 753 1.50 11.59 10.72
CA THR A 753 1.14 10.18 10.50
C THR A 753 -0.07 10.14 9.57
N GLN A 754 0.11 9.67 8.33
CA GLN A 754 -0.99 9.44 7.40
C GLN A 754 -1.51 8.02 7.63
N ASP A 755 -2.70 7.91 8.22
CA ASP A 755 -3.40 6.64 8.36
C ASP A 755 -4.14 6.34 7.05
N VAL A 756 -3.95 5.15 6.49
CA VAL A 756 -4.62 4.69 5.27
C VAL A 756 -5.32 3.36 5.54
N THR A 757 -6.43 3.13 4.84
CA THR A 757 -7.07 1.81 4.82
C THR A 757 -6.57 1.06 3.60
N LEU A 758 -6.03 -0.13 3.80
CA LEU A 758 -5.54 -0.99 2.71
C LEU A 758 -6.71 -1.76 2.11
N ALA A 759 -7.51 -2.39 2.97
CA ALA A 759 -8.65 -3.20 2.59
C ALA A 759 -9.75 -3.19 3.66
N TYR A 760 -10.96 -3.47 3.21
CA TYR A 760 -12.14 -3.69 4.05
C TYR A 760 -13.02 -4.74 3.35
N GLU A 761 -13.13 -5.95 3.89
CA GLU A 761 -13.85 -7.03 3.23
C GLU A 761 -14.80 -7.76 4.18
N ASP A 762 -15.91 -8.26 3.65
CA ASP A 762 -16.89 -9.04 4.40
C ASP A 762 -17.15 -10.41 3.77
N TYR A 763 -17.03 -11.46 4.58
CA TYR A 763 -17.04 -12.85 4.16
C TYR A 763 -18.06 -13.69 4.93
N TRP A 764 -18.84 -14.49 4.20
CA TRP A 764 -19.56 -15.64 4.77
C TRP A 764 -18.69 -16.89 4.69
N VAL A 765 -18.03 -17.23 5.80
CA VAL A 765 -17.07 -18.33 5.87
C VAL A 765 -17.78 -19.62 6.28
N THR A 766 -17.92 -20.53 5.32
CA THR A 766 -18.54 -21.86 5.49
C THR A 766 -17.55 -23.02 5.25
N GLU A 767 -16.38 -22.69 4.69
CA GLU A 767 -15.24 -23.56 4.43
C GLU A 767 -13.96 -22.70 4.59
N PRO A 768 -12.77 -23.28 4.81
CA PRO A 768 -11.55 -22.50 4.98
C PRO A 768 -11.29 -21.51 3.83
N LEU A 769 -11.07 -20.25 4.20
CA LEU A 769 -10.85 -19.12 3.31
C LEU A 769 -9.36 -18.73 3.32
N ALA A 770 -8.86 -18.31 2.15
CA ALA A 770 -7.54 -17.69 2.04
C ALA A 770 -7.56 -16.57 1.00
N TYR A 771 -7.00 -15.41 1.33
CA TYR A 771 -6.83 -14.25 0.44
C TYR A 771 -5.51 -13.54 0.76
N THR A 772 -5.10 -12.64 -0.13
CA THR A 772 -3.84 -11.90 -0.05
C THR A 772 -4.07 -10.41 0.11
N ILE A 773 -3.14 -9.74 0.80
CA ILE A 773 -3.06 -8.28 0.95
C ILE A 773 -1.64 -7.83 0.65
N ALA A 774 -1.47 -6.82 -0.19
CA ALA A 774 -0.16 -6.27 -0.55
C ALA A 774 0.26 -5.15 0.41
N ILE A 775 1.40 -5.34 1.08
CA ILE A 775 2.05 -4.31 1.91
C ILE A 775 3.21 -3.68 1.13
N ASP A 776 3.12 -2.38 0.88
CA ASP A 776 4.12 -1.62 0.12
C ASP A 776 5.17 -0.93 1.01
N GLU A 777 6.24 -0.40 0.41
CA GLU A 777 7.39 0.15 1.14
C GLU A 777 7.13 1.49 1.83
N SER A 778 6.01 2.16 1.52
CA SER A 778 5.68 3.46 2.11
C SER A 778 5.03 3.35 3.49
N LEU A 779 4.80 2.14 4.00
CA LEU A 779 4.09 1.87 5.26
C LEU A 779 5.08 1.49 6.38
N SER A 780 4.87 2.03 7.58
CA SER A 780 5.65 1.70 8.79
C SER A 780 4.88 0.89 9.83
N GLU A 781 3.57 0.83 9.72
CA GLU A 781 2.69 0.05 10.60
C GLU A 781 1.52 -0.47 9.79
N VAL A 782 1.12 -1.72 10.02
CA VAL A 782 -0.08 -2.34 9.44
C VAL A 782 -0.81 -3.12 10.51
N ASP A 783 -2.09 -2.85 10.64
CA ASP A 783 -3.02 -3.42 11.61
C ASP A 783 -4.10 -4.21 10.90
N PHE A 784 -4.35 -5.42 11.38
CA PHE A 784 -5.40 -6.32 10.91
C PHE A 784 -6.47 -6.47 12.00
N GLU A 785 -7.72 -6.18 11.65
CA GLU A 785 -8.87 -6.28 12.54
C GLU A 785 -9.96 -7.19 11.95
N PHE A 786 -10.32 -8.24 12.67
CA PHE A 786 -11.34 -9.21 12.26
C PHE A 786 -12.52 -9.19 13.24
N THR A 787 -13.72 -8.83 12.78
CA THR A 787 -14.94 -8.81 13.59
C THR A 787 -15.96 -9.84 13.09
N TYR A 788 -16.50 -10.68 13.98
CA TYR A 788 -17.48 -11.72 13.62
C TYR A 788 -18.47 -12.05 14.74
N TYR A 789 -19.64 -12.59 14.35
CA TYR A 789 -20.70 -12.98 15.28
C TYR A 789 -20.59 -14.45 15.71
N GLY A 790 -19.73 -14.71 16.70
CA GLY A 790 -19.53 -16.03 17.31
C GLY A 790 -18.66 -15.96 18.57
N GLU A 791 -18.41 -17.10 19.22
CA GLU A 791 -17.42 -17.16 20.31
C GLU A 791 -15.99 -17.03 19.72
N ALA A 792 -15.03 -16.52 20.49
CA ALA A 792 -13.66 -16.32 19.99
C ALA A 792 -13.00 -17.61 19.44
N ILE A 793 -13.37 -18.78 19.95
CA ILE A 793 -12.87 -20.07 19.46
C ILE A 793 -13.54 -20.56 18.17
N SER A 794 -14.58 -19.88 17.69
CA SER A 794 -15.35 -20.31 16.52
C SER A 794 -14.58 -20.09 15.21
N ALA A 795 -13.56 -19.22 15.20
CA ALA A 795 -12.65 -18.97 14.08
C ALA A 795 -11.18 -19.16 14.51
N THR A 796 -10.34 -19.59 13.57
CA THR A 796 -8.88 -19.62 13.67
C THR A 796 -8.32 -18.80 12.52
N ILE A 797 -7.75 -17.65 12.84
CA ILE A 797 -7.18 -16.71 11.87
C ILE A 797 -5.66 -16.85 11.91
N THR A 798 -5.04 -17.03 10.74
CA THR A 798 -3.59 -17.15 10.59
C THR A 798 -3.10 -16.25 9.47
N LEU A 799 -2.14 -15.37 9.76
CA LEU A 799 -1.46 -14.55 8.77
C LEU A 799 -0.15 -15.20 8.37
N GLU A 800 0.20 -15.19 7.09
CA GLU A 800 1.48 -15.59 6.52
C GLU A 800 2.10 -14.40 5.79
N SER A 801 3.32 -14.03 6.14
CA SER A 801 4.08 -12.96 5.47
C SER A 801 4.85 -13.47 4.25
N PRO A 802 5.34 -12.58 3.36
CA PRO A 802 6.05 -12.96 2.13
C PRO A 802 7.30 -13.85 2.34
N ASN A 803 7.90 -13.77 3.52
CA ASN A 803 9.06 -14.58 3.91
C ASN A 803 8.67 -15.90 4.62
N LEU A 804 7.38 -16.26 4.58
CA LEU A 804 6.75 -17.48 5.12
C LEU A 804 6.74 -17.57 6.65
N TYR A 805 6.80 -16.44 7.38
CA TYR A 805 6.46 -16.45 8.81
C TYR A 805 4.94 -16.43 8.99
N THR A 806 4.46 -17.25 9.93
CA THR A 806 3.04 -17.36 10.24
C THR A 806 2.70 -16.94 11.67
N TRP A 807 1.57 -16.27 11.83
CA TRP A 807 0.99 -15.87 13.12
C TRP A 807 -0.45 -16.33 13.19
N THR A 808 -0.76 -17.23 14.11
CA THR A 808 -2.13 -17.61 14.43
C THR A 808 -2.58 -16.83 15.65
N LEU A 809 -3.67 -16.07 15.54
CA LEU A 809 -4.19 -15.28 16.64
C LEU A 809 -4.66 -16.19 17.78
N ASP A 810 -4.31 -15.85 19.02
CA ASP A 810 -4.78 -16.55 20.22
C ASP A 810 -6.13 -15.95 20.66
N PRO A 811 -7.22 -16.75 20.63
CA PRO A 811 -8.56 -16.29 21.03
C PRO A 811 -8.65 -15.69 22.43
N ALA A 812 -7.67 -15.96 23.31
CA ALA A 812 -7.65 -15.47 24.69
C ALA A 812 -6.92 -14.13 24.88
N THR A 813 -6.01 -13.75 23.99
CA THR A 813 -5.19 -12.53 24.13
C THR A 813 -5.40 -11.52 23.02
N ASP A 814 -5.75 -12.00 21.83
CA ASP A 814 -5.80 -11.17 20.62
C ASP A 814 -7.25 -10.84 20.23
N CYS A 815 -8.23 -11.39 20.97
CA CYS A 815 -9.65 -11.21 20.70
C CYS A 815 -10.43 -10.72 21.93
N GLU A 816 -11.37 -9.81 21.70
CA GLU A 816 -12.36 -9.34 22.66
C GLU A 816 -13.76 -9.78 22.25
N THR A 817 -14.50 -10.40 23.19
CA THR A 817 -15.88 -10.84 22.96
C THR A 817 -16.86 -9.97 23.73
N TYR A 818 -17.82 -9.39 23.02
CA TYR A 818 -18.94 -8.62 23.56
C TYR A 818 -20.26 -9.42 23.47
N ASP A 819 -20.78 -9.82 24.63
CA ASP A 819 -22.11 -10.44 24.75
C ASP A 819 -23.15 -9.36 25.11
N SER A 820 -23.97 -9.00 24.13
CA SER A 820 -25.03 -7.99 24.25
C SER A 820 -26.23 -8.47 25.10
N GLY A 821 -26.30 -9.75 25.47
CA GLY A 821 -27.41 -10.38 26.17
C GLY A 821 -28.62 -10.71 25.28
N THR A 822 -28.50 -10.46 23.98
CA THR A 822 -29.32 -11.06 22.90
C THR A 822 -28.57 -12.28 22.33
N ASP A 823 -29.21 -13.14 21.53
CA ASP A 823 -28.60 -14.40 21.03
C ASP A 823 -27.35 -14.21 20.12
N ASP A 824 -26.82 -12.98 19.99
CA ASP A 824 -25.69 -12.60 19.14
C ASP A 824 -24.49 -12.19 20.01
N VAL A 825 -23.43 -13.01 19.96
CA VAL A 825 -22.13 -12.76 20.58
C VAL A 825 -21.21 -12.21 19.51
N GLU A 826 -20.67 -11.01 19.71
CA GLU A 826 -19.74 -10.35 18.77
C GLU A 826 -18.31 -10.52 19.27
N THR A 827 -17.39 -10.94 18.42
CA THR A 827 -15.96 -11.06 18.73
C THR A 827 -15.15 -10.26 17.74
N THR A 828 -14.24 -9.43 18.25
CA THR A 828 -13.26 -8.68 17.46
C THR A 828 -11.86 -9.17 17.82
N CYS A 829 -11.07 -9.53 16.82
CA CYS A 829 -9.68 -9.94 16.96
C CYS A 829 -8.77 -8.93 16.27
N TYR A 830 -7.64 -8.59 16.88
CA TYR A 830 -6.74 -7.54 16.39
C TYR A 830 -5.27 -7.96 16.49
N ILE A 831 -4.50 -7.65 15.45
CA ILE A 831 -3.04 -7.83 15.44
C ILE A 831 -2.37 -6.73 14.61
N GLY A 832 -1.34 -6.10 15.18
CA GLY A 832 -0.58 -5.03 14.54
C GLY A 832 0.88 -5.40 14.30
N PHE A 833 1.45 -4.88 13.22
CA PHE A 833 2.83 -5.09 12.79
C PHE A 833 3.53 -3.75 12.55
N TYR A 834 4.58 -3.50 13.31
CA TYR A 834 5.52 -2.39 13.08
C TYR A 834 6.63 -2.82 12.13
N ASP A 835 6.99 -1.96 11.18
CA ASP A 835 7.93 -2.21 10.08
C ASP A 835 7.65 -3.54 9.37
N PRO A 836 6.45 -3.75 8.81
CA PRO A 836 6.05 -5.02 8.22
C PRO A 836 6.94 -5.40 7.02
N THR A 837 7.04 -6.70 6.76
CA THR A 837 7.77 -7.19 5.58
C THR A 837 6.99 -6.80 4.32
N VAL A 838 7.61 -6.00 3.46
CA VAL A 838 7.06 -5.61 2.15
C VAL A 838 6.77 -6.83 1.27
N GLY A 839 5.62 -6.83 0.62
CA GLY A 839 5.14 -7.86 -0.30
C GLY A 839 3.74 -8.39 0.07
N ASP A 840 3.35 -9.48 -0.58
CA ASP A 840 2.02 -10.08 -0.42
C ASP A 840 1.93 -10.93 0.86
N TRP A 841 1.08 -10.52 1.79
CA TRP A 841 0.68 -11.28 2.96
C TRP A 841 -0.53 -12.14 2.61
N THR A 842 -0.63 -13.35 3.17
CA THR A 842 -1.78 -14.24 3.00
C THR A 842 -2.50 -14.41 4.33
N VAL A 843 -3.80 -14.14 4.36
CA VAL A 843 -4.66 -14.41 5.52
C VAL A 843 -5.39 -15.73 5.30
N TYR A 844 -5.36 -16.60 6.31
CA TYR A 844 -6.08 -17.86 6.35
C TYR A 844 -7.12 -17.82 7.47
N VAL A 845 -8.36 -18.15 7.13
CA VAL A 845 -9.46 -18.21 8.09
C VAL A 845 -10.09 -19.60 8.05
N ASP A 846 -10.06 -20.31 9.17
CA ASP A 846 -10.73 -21.59 9.36
C ASP A 846 -11.81 -21.45 10.43
N THR A 847 -13.05 -21.83 10.14
CA THR A 847 -14.18 -21.69 11.06
C THR A 847 -14.76 -23.05 11.45
N THR A 848 -15.21 -23.15 12.71
CA THR A 848 -15.86 -24.37 13.22
C THR A 848 -17.37 -24.39 12.97
N GLU A 849 -17.91 -23.25 12.56
CA GLU A 849 -19.30 -23.01 12.18
C GLU A 849 -19.38 -21.94 11.09
N ASP A 850 -20.57 -21.78 10.50
CA ASP A 850 -20.80 -20.73 9.51
C ASP A 850 -20.76 -19.37 10.20
N LEU A 851 -19.77 -18.54 9.84
CA LEU A 851 -19.57 -17.21 10.43
C LEU A 851 -19.60 -16.13 9.35
N PHE A 852 -20.14 -14.97 9.73
CA PHE A 852 -19.95 -13.72 8.99
C PHE A 852 -18.80 -12.96 9.63
N ILE A 853 -17.77 -12.68 8.83
CA ILE A 853 -16.54 -12.01 9.28
C ILE A 853 -16.36 -10.74 8.46
N VAL A 854 -16.13 -9.64 9.16
CA VAL A 854 -15.67 -8.36 8.60
C VAL A 854 -14.19 -8.25 8.91
N ASP A 855 -13.41 -7.91 7.91
CA ASP A 855 -11.97 -7.74 7.96
C ASP A 855 -11.60 -6.32 7.57
N ILE A 856 -10.70 -5.69 8.33
CA ILE A 856 -10.27 -4.31 8.12
C ILE A 856 -8.75 -4.24 8.30
N GLU A 857 -8.08 -3.78 7.27
CA GLU A 857 -6.66 -3.49 7.30
C GLU A 857 -6.41 -1.98 7.26
N THR A 858 -5.77 -1.49 8.31
CA THR A 858 -5.31 -0.11 8.40
C THR A 858 -3.80 -0.05 8.46
N ALA A 859 -3.22 1.06 8.01
CA ALA A 859 -1.78 1.21 7.96
C ALA A 859 -1.37 2.66 8.20
N VAL A 860 -0.14 2.86 8.64
CA VAL A 860 0.43 4.19 8.87
C VAL A 860 1.61 4.39 7.92
N ALA A 861 1.63 5.54 7.24
CA ALA A 861 2.75 5.93 6.39
C ALA A 861 4.05 6.09 7.19
N ALA A 862 5.16 5.66 6.60
CA ALA A 862 6.48 5.79 7.19
C ALA A 862 6.89 7.26 7.35
N ALA A 863 7.60 7.57 8.44
CA ALA A 863 7.97 8.94 8.79
C ALA A 863 8.79 9.62 7.66
N GLY A 864 8.23 10.68 7.07
CA GLY A 864 8.86 11.45 5.99
C GLY A 864 8.63 10.90 4.57
N GLU A 865 7.86 9.82 4.43
CA GLU A 865 7.43 9.27 3.15
C GLU A 865 5.99 9.72 2.82
N THR A 866 5.68 9.88 1.53
CA THR A 866 4.29 10.01 1.05
C THR A 866 3.78 8.63 0.63
N THR A 867 2.63 8.19 1.13
CA THR A 867 2.02 6.90 0.74
C THR A 867 1.02 7.07 -0.40
N TYR A 868 0.47 5.95 -0.89
CA TYR A 868 -0.65 5.96 -1.82
C TYR A 868 -1.92 6.36 -1.07
N ASP A 869 -2.64 7.32 -1.63
CA ASP A 869 -3.88 7.82 -1.09
C ASP A 869 -5.03 7.49 -2.03
N ALA A 870 -6.08 6.86 -1.50
CA ALA A 870 -7.27 6.50 -2.25
C ALA A 870 -8.43 7.39 -1.83
N SER A 871 -9.14 7.90 -2.82
CA SER A 871 -10.31 8.75 -2.61
C SER A 871 -11.51 8.24 -3.39
N LEU A 872 -12.69 8.45 -2.82
CA LEU A 872 -13.98 8.18 -3.45
C LEU A 872 -14.91 9.37 -3.22
N THR A 873 -15.42 9.93 -4.31
CA THR A 873 -16.28 11.11 -4.28
C THR A 873 -17.56 10.88 -5.09
N SER A 874 -18.63 11.59 -4.74
CA SER A 874 -19.91 11.55 -5.45
C SER A 874 -20.09 12.81 -6.27
N ARG A 875 -20.25 12.66 -7.59
CA ARG A 875 -20.68 13.76 -8.47
C ARG A 875 -22.17 14.05 -8.37
N SER A 876 -22.95 13.13 -7.79
CA SER A 876 -24.38 13.34 -7.52
C SER A 876 -24.62 14.16 -6.24
N GLY A 877 -23.58 14.45 -5.46
CA GLY A 877 -23.66 15.01 -4.11
C GLY A 877 -24.05 13.97 -3.06
N ASP A 878 -24.18 14.41 -1.80
CA ASP A 878 -24.46 13.54 -0.64
C ASP A 878 -25.92 13.06 -0.58
N VAL A 879 -26.83 13.74 -1.30
CA VAL A 879 -28.25 13.40 -1.36
C VAL A 879 -28.65 13.18 -2.80
N VAL A 880 -29.03 11.94 -3.12
CA VAL A 880 -29.51 11.55 -4.44
C VAL A 880 -31.02 11.38 -4.41
N THR A 881 -31.70 12.12 -5.28
CA THR A 881 -33.16 12.03 -5.45
C THR A 881 -33.47 11.14 -6.64
N TYR A 882 -34.30 10.12 -6.41
CA TYR A 882 -34.81 9.24 -7.45
C TYR A 882 -35.52 10.03 -8.57
N PRO A 883 -35.36 9.66 -9.87
CA PRO A 883 -34.74 8.43 -10.40
C PRO A 883 -33.26 8.56 -10.83
N GLN A 884 -32.56 9.64 -10.44
CA GLN A 884 -31.17 9.86 -10.86
C GLN A 884 -30.24 8.76 -10.35
N PRO A 885 -29.34 8.18 -11.16
CA PRO A 885 -28.35 7.24 -10.64
C PRO A 885 -27.37 7.95 -9.69
N ILE A 886 -26.73 7.18 -8.82
CA ILE A 886 -25.54 7.64 -8.12
C ILE A 886 -24.37 7.63 -9.11
N VAL A 887 -23.59 8.70 -9.16
CA VAL A 887 -22.40 8.82 -10.01
C VAL A 887 -21.21 9.09 -9.11
N VAL A 888 -20.25 8.18 -9.10
CA VAL A 888 -19.04 8.27 -8.26
C VAL A 888 -17.78 8.33 -9.11
N GLU A 889 -16.76 8.99 -8.57
CA GLU A 889 -15.41 9.08 -9.09
C GLU A 889 -14.44 8.64 -7.99
N ALA A 890 -13.55 7.72 -8.32
CA ALA A 890 -12.57 7.15 -7.45
C ALA A 890 -11.17 7.37 -8.02
N SER A 891 -10.17 7.55 -7.18
CA SER A 891 -8.78 7.69 -7.64
C SER A 891 -7.79 7.20 -6.61
N VAL A 892 -6.61 6.80 -7.09
CA VAL A 892 -5.42 6.60 -6.25
C VAL A 892 -4.33 7.53 -6.73
N SER A 893 -3.64 8.19 -5.80
CA SER A 893 -2.51 9.05 -6.13
C SER A 893 -1.34 8.89 -5.18
N ARG A 894 -0.14 9.18 -5.69
CA ARG A 894 1.09 9.39 -4.91
C ARG A 894 1.90 10.47 -5.62
N GLY A 895 1.47 11.71 -5.44
CA GLY A 895 1.96 12.89 -6.18
C GLY A 895 1.39 13.06 -7.60
N TYR A 896 1.01 11.97 -8.28
CA TYR A 896 0.23 11.97 -9.52
C TYR A 896 -0.87 10.89 -9.46
N PRO A 897 -2.02 11.08 -10.16
CA PRO A 897 -3.02 10.03 -10.33
C PRO A 897 -2.44 8.78 -11.00
N ILE A 898 -3.01 7.62 -10.67
CA ILE A 898 -2.53 6.32 -11.13
C ILE A 898 -3.61 5.61 -11.96
N GLY A 899 -3.34 5.49 -13.26
CA GLY A 899 -4.14 4.69 -14.18
C GLY A 899 -3.69 3.22 -14.22
N GLY A 900 -4.49 2.34 -14.80
CA GLY A 900 -4.13 0.93 -15.04
C GLY A 900 -4.26 0.00 -13.83
N LEU A 901 -4.87 0.46 -12.73
CA LEU A 901 -5.19 -0.34 -11.54
C LEU A 901 -6.43 -1.19 -11.77
N TYR A 902 -6.55 -2.29 -11.04
CA TYR A 902 -7.82 -2.98 -10.92
C TYR A 902 -8.64 -2.29 -9.83
N ALA A 903 -9.74 -1.64 -10.25
CA ALA A 903 -10.65 -0.92 -9.38
C ALA A 903 -11.99 -1.65 -9.31
N TYR A 904 -12.39 -2.09 -8.12
CA TYR A 904 -13.67 -2.77 -7.91
C TYR A 904 -14.31 -2.31 -6.61
N GLY A 905 -15.62 -2.46 -6.45
CA GLY A 905 -16.26 -2.01 -5.23
C GLY A 905 -17.70 -2.45 -5.08
N TYR A 906 -18.34 -1.99 -4.02
CA TYR A 906 -19.69 -2.40 -3.66
C TYR A 906 -20.54 -1.23 -3.18
N LEU A 907 -21.85 -1.35 -3.39
CA LEU A 907 -22.87 -0.59 -2.69
C LEU A 907 -23.46 -1.46 -1.58
N TYR A 908 -23.45 -0.94 -0.36
CA TYR A 908 -24.18 -1.48 0.78
C TYR A 908 -25.45 -0.66 0.99
N ALA A 909 -26.59 -1.30 0.79
CA ALA A 909 -27.90 -0.69 0.98
C ALA A 909 -28.34 -0.74 2.46
N PRO A 910 -29.26 0.15 2.89
CA PRO A 910 -29.69 0.24 4.29
C PRO A 910 -30.36 -1.03 4.87
N ASN A 911 -30.73 -2.00 4.02
CA ASN A 911 -31.31 -3.28 4.41
C ASN A 911 -30.25 -4.40 4.53
N GLY A 912 -28.98 -4.09 4.26
CA GLY A 912 -27.86 -5.03 4.25
C GLY A 912 -27.57 -5.66 2.88
N ASP A 913 -28.30 -5.31 1.81
CA ASP A 913 -28.02 -5.84 0.47
C ASP A 913 -26.69 -5.28 -0.05
N LYS A 914 -25.84 -6.15 -0.61
CA LYS A 914 -24.54 -5.84 -1.23
C LYS A 914 -24.64 -5.98 -2.75
N VAL A 915 -24.30 -4.93 -3.50
CA VAL A 915 -24.35 -4.88 -4.97
C VAL A 915 -22.99 -4.48 -5.53
N SER A 916 -22.49 -5.19 -6.54
CA SER A 916 -21.21 -4.88 -7.19
C SER A 916 -21.28 -3.56 -7.98
N VAL A 917 -20.20 -2.79 -7.92
CA VAL A 917 -19.98 -1.55 -8.67
C VAL A 917 -18.76 -1.72 -9.57
N ASP A 918 -18.93 -1.37 -10.84
CA ASP A 918 -17.92 -1.52 -11.90
C ASP A 918 -17.27 -0.17 -12.21
N PHE A 919 -16.09 0.07 -11.63
CA PHE A 919 -15.30 1.30 -11.78
C PHE A 919 -14.42 1.24 -13.02
N LYS A 920 -14.46 2.28 -13.87
CA LYS A 920 -13.74 2.30 -15.15
C LYS A 920 -13.03 3.62 -15.41
N ASP A 921 -11.84 3.51 -16.01
CA ASP A 921 -11.02 4.59 -16.57
C ASP A 921 -10.85 4.34 -18.09
N ASP A 922 -11.97 4.29 -18.82
CA ASP A 922 -12.03 3.89 -20.24
C ASP A 922 -12.40 5.02 -21.21
N GLY A 923 -12.64 6.22 -20.68
CA GLY A 923 -13.09 7.43 -21.35
C GLY A 923 -14.54 7.39 -21.79
N ALA A 924 -15.33 6.42 -21.35
CA ALA A 924 -16.76 6.33 -21.60
C ALA A 924 -17.56 6.73 -20.35
N ALA A 925 -18.66 7.47 -20.52
CA ALA A 925 -19.44 7.97 -19.38
C ALA A 925 -19.76 6.86 -18.34
N PRO A 926 -19.65 7.11 -17.03
CA PRO A 926 -19.42 8.41 -16.42
C PRO A 926 -17.97 8.88 -16.50
N ASP A 927 -17.03 8.06 -16.95
CA ASP A 927 -15.65 8.46 -17.12
C ASP A 927 -15.49 9.38 -18.34
N ARG A 928 -14.63 10.40 -18.20
CA ARG A 928 -14.51 11.50 -19.16
C ARG A 928 -13.26 11.40 -20.02
N ILE A 929 -12.17 10.87 -19.46
CA ILE A 929 -10.86 10.84 -20.12
C ILE A 929 -10.23 9.50 -19.82
N LYS A 930 -10.03 8.72 -20.88
CA LYS A 930 -9.39 7.43 -20.78
C LYS A 930 -7.96 7.52 -20.24
N ASP A 931 -7.62 6.60 -19.35
CA ASP A 931 -6.30 6.36 -18.77
C ASP A 931 -5.79 7.60 -17.99
N ASP A 932 -6.68 8.36 -17.34
CA ASP A 932 -6.38 9.58 -16.57
C ASP A 932 -6.27 9.37 -15.05
N GLY A 933 -6.45 8.13 -14.59
CA GLY A 933 -6.34 7.74 -13.19
C GLY A 933 -7.59 8.03 -12.36
N ILE A 934 -8.67 8.50 -12.99
CA ILE A 934 -10.00 8.66 -12.38
C ILE A 934 -10.91 7.54 -12.85
N TYR A 935 -11.29 6.68 -11.92
CA TYR A 935 -12.19 5.56 -12.19
C TYR A 935 -13.61 5.96 -11.83
N SER A 936 -14.50 5.97 -12.81
CA SER A 936 -15.89 6.41 -12.62
C SER A 936 -16.86 5.25 -12.70
N ALA A 937 -17.97 5.33 -11.94
CA ALA A 937 -19.05 4.34 -12.01
C ALA A 937 -20.44 4.98 -11.90
N TYR A 938 -21.41 4.36 -12.59
CA TYR A 938 -22.84 4.52 -12.28
C TYR A 938 -23.22 3.46 -11.24
N VAL A 939 -23.84 3.87 -10.14
CA VAL A 939 -24.24 2.97 -9.06
C VAL A 939 -25.77 2.91 -9.00
N ASN A 940 -26.28 1.68 -9.10
CA ASN A 940 -27.71 1.41 -8.98
C ASN A 940 -28.15 1.42 -7.53
N TYR A 941 -29.43 1.64 -7.24
CA TYR A 941 -30.00 1.55 -5.89
C TYR A 941 -31.50 1.24 -6.00
N THR A 942 -32.04 0.60 -4.95
CA THR A 942 -33.41 0.06 -4.97
C THR A 942 -34.24 0.45 -3.75
N GLN A 943 -33.79 1.43 -2.96
CA GLN A 943 -34.53 1.91 -1.78
C GLN A 943 -34.05 3.27 -1.28
N ASN A 944 -34.82 3.85 -0.37
CA ASN A 944 -34.45 5.06 0.36
C ASN A 944 -33.54 4.75 1.55
N GLY A 945 -32.73 5.73 1.95
CA GLY A 945 -31.91 5.69 3.16
C GLY A 945 -30.41 5.86 2.90
N GLU A 946 -29.63 5.64 3.94
CA GLU A 946 -28.16 5.71 3.91
C GLU A 946 -27.59 4.50 3.18
N HIS A 947 -26.81 4.77 2.14
CA HIS A 947 -26.05 3.78 1.40
C HIS A 947 -24.56 4.09 1.54
N TRP A 948 -23.74 3.04 1.54
CA TRP A 948 -22.29 3.16 1.48
C TRP A 948 -21.81 2.63 0.14
N VAL A 949 -20.98 3.41 -0.55
CA VAL A 949 -20.26 2.96 -1.73
C VAL A 949 -18.80 2.80 -1.35
N THR A 950 -18.21 1.67 -1.73
CA THR A 950 -16.80 1.35 -1.46
C THR A 950 -16.06 1.16 -2.76
N VAL A 951 -14.74 1.32 -2.73
CA VAL A 951 -13.83 1.02 -3.83
C VAL A 951 -12.52 0.49 -3.28
N HIS A 952 -12.02 -0.55 -3.93
CA HIS A 952 -10.74 -1.20 -3.72
C HIS A 952 -9.90 -1.02 -4.97
N PHE A 953 -8.64 -0.70 -4.76
CA PHE A 953 -7.64 -0.60 -5.79
C PHE A 953 -6.52 -1.57 -5.50
N ASP A 954 -6.21 -2.45 -6.45
CA ASP A 954 -5.03 -3.30 -6.36
C ASP A 954 -4.11 -3.17 -7.58
N ASN A 955 -2.82 -3.39 -7.30
CA ASN A 955 -1.74 -3.38 -8.30
C ASN A 955 -0.88 -4.64 -8.24
N TYR A 956 -1.47 -5.81 -7.97
CA TYR A 956 -0.71 -7.07 -7.85
C TYR A 956 0.10 -7.44 -9.09
N ASP A 957 -0.41 -7.09 -10.27
CA ASP A 957 0.25 -7.37 -11.55
C ASP A 957 1.28 -6.28 -11.94
N GLY A 958 1.41 -5.21 -11.16
CA GLY A 958 2.33 -4.09 -11.42
C GLY A 958 2.04 -3.36 -12.73
N LEU A 959 0.76 -3.23 -13.08
CA LEU A 959 0.28 -2.61 -14.33
C LEU A 959 -0.01 -1.11 -14.18
N GLY A 960 -0.03 -0.59 -12.96
CA GLY A 960 -0.26 0.82 -12.66
C GLY A 960 0.74 1.75 -13.34
N PHE A 961 0.29 2.93 -13.73
CA PHE A 961 1.14 3.98 -14.29
C PHE A 961 0.70 5.35 -13.81
N TYR A 962 1.68 6.21 -13.50
CA TYR A 962 1.37 7.60 -13.22
C TYR A 962 0.92 8.31 -14.50
N THR A 963 -0.12 9.12 -14.40
CA THR A 963 -0.68 9.85 -15.55
C THR A 963 -0.82 11.33 -15.27
N ASP A 964 -0.61 12.11 -16.33
CA ASP A 964 -0.72 13.56 -16.37
C ASP A 964 -1.89 14.01 -17.26
N ALA A 965 -2.70 13.06 -17.75
CA ALA A 965 -3.79 13.29 -18.69
C ALA A 965 -4.93 14.13 -18.11
N SER A 966 -5.16 14.03 -16.79
CA SER A 966 -6.06 14.89 -16.03
C SER A 966 -5.64 16.36 -16.05
N LEU A 967 -4.36 16.65 -16.33
CA LEU A 967 -3.77 17.99 -16.26
C LEU A 967 -3.95 18.83 -17.53
N ASN A 968 -4.55 18.28 -18.59
CA ASN A 968 -4.83 18.96 -19.87
C ASN A 968 -3.63 19.77 -20.42
N THR A 969 -2.41 19.24 -20.28
CA THR A 969 -1.19 19.92 -20.70
C THR A 969 -0.92 19.67 -22.19
N THR A 970 -0.32 20.65 -22.88
CA THR A 970 -0.06 20.56 -24.33
C THR A 970 1.15 19.68 -24.70
N ASP A 971 1.83 19.08 -23.71
CA ASP A 971 3.01 18.21 -23.88
C ASP A 971 3.07 17.21 -22.70
N PRO A 972 2.72 15.91 -22.89
CA PRO A 972 2.76 14.93 -21.82
C PRO A 972 4.21 14.63 -21.38
N VAL A 973 4.44 14.64 -20.07
CA VAL A 973 5.74 14.29 -19.46
C VAL A 973 5.79 12.76 -19.30
N PRO A 974 6.86 12.08 -19.74
CA PRO A 974 7.00 10.65 -19.49
C PRO A 974 7.18 10.40 -17.99
N LEU A 975 6.17 9.82 -17.34
CA LEU A 975 6.21 9.39 -15.94
C LEU A 975 6.58 7.90 -15.85
N PRO A 976 7.18 7.45 -14.74
CA PRO A 976 7.54 6.04 -14.55
C PRO A 976 6.30 5.15 -14.31
N ASP A 977 6.43 3.86 -14.61
CA ASP A 977 5.42 2.84 -14.28
C ASP A 977 5.45 2.52 -12.78
N VAL A 978 4.28 2.19 -12.21
CA VAL A 978 4.12 1.76 -10.81
C VAL A 978 4.18 0.24 -10.77
N THR A 979 5.38 -0.28 -10.54
CA THR A 979 5.62 -1.74 -10.59
C THR A 979 5.54 -2.43 -9.22
N GLU A 980 5.30 -1.67 -8.15
CA GLU A 980 5.13 -2.24 -6.81
C GLU A 980 3.68 -2.67 -6.57
N SER A 981 3.52 -3.82 -5.90
CA SER A 981 2.20 -4.28 -5.45
C SER A 981 1.76 -3.41 -4.27
N PHE A 982 0.52 -2.94 -4.31
CA PHE A 982 -0.13 -2.25 -3.21
C PHE A 982 -1.64 -2.48 -3.29
N GLU A 983 -2.32 -2.29 -2.17
CA GLU A 983 -3.78 -2.19 -2.08
C GLU A 983 -4.20 -0.89 -1.40
N ARG A 984 -5.29 -0.28 -1.85
CA ARG A 984 -5.91 0.85 -1.16
C ARG A 984 -7.43 0.77 -1.20
N TYR A 985 -8.06 1.25 -0.14
CA TYR A 985 -9.50 1.27 0.04
C TYR A 985 -10.00 2.70 0.25
N ALA A 986 -11.18 3.00 -0.29
CA ALA A 986 -11.92 4.21 0.03
C ALA A 986 -13.44 3.95 0.07
N GLU A 987 -14.16 4.77 0.83
CA GLU A 987 -15.62 4.69 0.94
C GLU A 987 -16.28 6.06 1.01
N ILE A 988 -17.57 6.10 0.67
CA ILE A 988 -18.41 7.28 0.83
C ILE A 988 -19.82 6.88 1.26
N GLN A 989 -20.38 7.65 2.20
CA GLN A 989 -21.78 7.53 2.60
C GLN A 989 -22.64 8.54 1.84
N LEU A 990 -23.78 8.08 1.32
CA LEU A 990 -24.74 8.88 0.54
C LEU A 990 -26.16 8.58 1.01
N THR A 991 -27.08 9.53 0.87
CA THR A 991 -28.50 9.32 1.20
C THR A 991 -29.36 9.33 -0.06
N VAL A 992 -30.11 8.25 -0.28
CA VAL A 992 -31.12 8.17 -1.35
C VAL A 992 -32.50 8.57 -0.80
N GLN A 993 -33.23 9.39 -1.55
CA GLN A 993 -34.57 9.87 -1.21
C GLN A 993 -35.57 9.72 -2.36
N ASP A 994 -36.84 9.65 -1.98
CA ASP A 994 -38.01 9.55 -2.85
C ASP A 994 -38.02 8.36 -3.83
N TRP A 995 -37.25 7.30 -3.54
CA TRP A 995 -37.28 6.04 -4.29
C TRP A 995 -38.68 5.43 -4.32
N GLN A 996 -39.07 4.99 -5.50
CA GLN A 996 -40.32 4.29 -5.81
C GLN A 996 -40.03 3.06 -6.69
N GLU A 997 -40.99 2.15 -6.79
CA GLU A 997 -40.86 0.93 -7.61
C GLU A 997 -40.91 1.21 -9.13
N ASP A 998 -41.39 2.39 -9.53
CA ASP A 998 -41.62 2.83 -10.91
C ASP A 998 -41.57 4.38 -10.93
N ASP A 999 -40.83 4.97 -11.88
CA ASP A 999 -40.62 6.42 -11.96
C ASP A 999 -41.61 7.11 -12.90
N HIS A 1000 -42.20 6.36 -13.81
CA HIS A 1000 -43.08 6.84 -14.83
C HIS A 1000 -44.35 5.99 -14.86
N ALA A 1001 -44.97 5.82 -16.01
CA ALA A 1001 -46.23 5.11 -16.11
C ALA A 1001 -46.10 4.12 -17.26
N ASP A 1002 -46.53 2.88 -17.08
CA ASP A 1002 -46.44 1.85 -18.12
C ASP A 1002 -47.39 2.10 -19.31
N TRP A 1003 -48.49 2.81 -19.11
CA TRP A 1003 -49.47 3.11 -20.17
C TRP A 1003 -50.20 4.46 -19.97
N PRO A 1004 -50.82 5.03 -21.04
CA PRO A 1004 -51.37 6.40 -21.00
C PRO A 1004 -52.45 6.68 -19.93
N ASP A 1005 -53.16 5.63 -19.51
CA ASP A 1005 -54.25 5.68 -18.52
C ASP A 1005 -53.88 4.85 -17.27
N ASP A 1006 -52.61 4.81 -16.87
CA ASP A 1006 -52.19 4.09 -15.66
C ASP A 1006 -52.94 4.63 -14.41
N PRO A 1007 -53.57 3.74 -13.61
CA PRO A 1007 -54.39 4.13 -12.47
C PRO A 1007 -53.57 4.65 -11.26
N ASN A 1008 -52.27 4.39 -11.24
CA ASN A 1008 -51.33 4.78 -10.18
C ASN A 1008 -50.68 6.14 -10.50
N PHE A 1009 -50.21 6.36 -11.73
CA PHE A 1009 -49.59 7.62 -12.17
C PHE A 1009 -49.90 7.94 -13.65
N PRO A 1010 -50.22 9.20 -14.04
CA PRO A 1010 -50.43 9.56 -15.44
C PRO A 1010 -49.11 9.65 -16.21
N ALA A 1011 -49.14 9.38 -17.52
CA ALA A 1011 -47.98 9.53 -18.41
C ALA A 1011 -47.24 10.87 -18.22
N THR A 1012 -45.92 10.82 -18.16
CA THR A 1012 -45.09 11.97 -17.83
C THR A 1012 -45.08 12.99 -18.96
N ALA A 1013 -45.49 14.22 -18.68
CA ALA A 1013 -45.58 15.27 -19.70
C ALA A 1013 -44.19 15.79 -20.08
N LEU A 1014 -43.79 15.62 -21.35
CA LEU A 1014 -42.58 16.21 -21.91
C LEU A 1014 -42.85 17.58 -22.52
N THR A 1015 -42.23 18.61 -21.95
CA THR A 1015 -42.26 19.97 -22.48
C THR A 1015 -41.39 20.09 -23.73
N LEU A 1016 -41.81 20.94 -24.69
CA LEU A 1016 -41.10 21.15 -25.95
C LEU A 1016 -39.94 22.16 -25.85
N ASP A 1017 -39.19 22.13 -24.75
CA ASP A 1017 -38.12 23.06 -24.42
C ASP A 1017 -36.72 22.42 -24.46
N ASN A 1018 -36.61 21.15 -24.85
CA ASN A 1018 -35.38 20.36 -24.82
C ASN A 1018 -34.77 20.23 -23.42
N VAL A 1019 -35.54 20.40 -22.35
CA VAL A 1019 -35.07 20.10 -20.99
C VAL A 1019 -35.07 18.58 -20.82
N PRO A 1020 -33.95 17.96 -20.41
CA PRO A 1020 -33.90 16.53 -20.14
C PRO A 1020 -34.76 16.18 -18.92
N VAL A 1021 -35.55 15.12 -19.06
CA VAL A 1021 -36.30 14.47 -17.98
C VAL A 1021 -35.62 13.13 -17.74
N PRO A 1022 -35.17 12.83 -16.50
CA PRO A 1022 -34.58 11.53 -16.21
C PRO A 1022 -35.66 10.44 -16.23
N GLY A 1023 -35.28 9.26 -16.70
CA GLY A 1023 -36.09 8.05 -16.67
C GLY A 1023 -35.23 6.84 -16.27
N ARG A 1024 -35.85 5.83 -15.69
CA ARG A 1024 -35.22 4.61 -15.22
C ARG A 1024 -36.13 3.42 -15.46
N ILE A 1025 -35.63 2.47 -16.22
CA ILE A 1025 -36.20 1.11 -16.29
C ILE A 1025 -35.74 0.38 -15.03
N ASP A 1026 -36.59 0.36 -14.01
CA ASP A 1026 -36.32 -0.09 -12.64
C ASP A 1026 -36.24 -1.62 -12.52
N VAL A 1027 -37.08 -2.35 -13.27
CA VAL A 1027 -37.18 -3.81 -13.24
C VAL A 1027 -37.39 -4.40 -14.64
N GLY A 1028 -37.17 -5.71 -14.79
CA GLY A 1028 -37.45 -6.37 -16.06
C GLY A 1028 -38.93 -6.24 -16.47
N ASN A 1029 -39.16 -5.82 -17.72
CA ASN A 1029 -40.44 -5.49 -18.36
C ASN A 1029 -41.08 -4.17 -17.91
N ASP A 1030 -40.32 -3.32 -17.23
CA ASP A 1030 -40.72 -1.96 -16.92
C ASP A 1030 -40.75 -1.07 -18.18
N VAL A 1031 -41.67 -0.10 -18.19
CA VAL A 1031 -42.00 0.71 -19.35
C VAL A 1031 -42.28 2.15 -18.95
N ASP A 1032 -41.57 3.08 -19.59
CA ASP A 1032 -41.79 4.49 -19.32
C ASP A 1032 -42.61 5.16 -20.42
N MET A 1033 -43.83 5.60 -20.06
CA MET A 1033 -44.72 6.35 -20.95
C MET A 1033 -44.64 7.85 -20.73
N PHE A 1034 -44.36 8.55 -21.81
CA PHE A 1034 -44.35 10.01 -21.87
C PHE A 1034 -45.44 10.55 -22.79
N GLU A 1035 -46.04 11.68 -22.41
CA GLU A 1035 -46.98 12.42 -23.23
C GLU A 1035 -46.33 13.70 -23.77
N VAL A 1036 -46.40 13.88 -25.09
CA VAL A 1036 -45.99 15.12 -25.76
C VAL A 1036 -47.22 15.78 -26.36
N THR A 1037 -47.61 16.93 -25.81
CA THR A 1037 -48.70 17.76 -26.37
C THR A 1037 -48.12 18.96 -27.12
N VAL A 1038 -48.40 19.02 -28.43
CA VAL A 1038 -47.89 20.07 -29.33
C VAL A 1038 -48.75 21.33 -29.22
N PRO A 1039 -48.20 22.49 -28.82
CA PRO A 1039 -48.96 23.73 -28.71
C PRO A 1039 -49.61 24.14 -30.04
N LEU A 1040 -50.79 24.75 -29.97
CA LEU A 1040 -51.52 25.23 -31.16
C LEU A 1040 -50.76 26.30 -31.96
N ASP A 1041 -49.80 26.98 -31.34
CA ASP A 1041 -48.93 28.00 -31.93
C ASP A 1041 -47.50 27.50 -32.22
N TYR A 1042 -47.26 26.20 -32.13
CA TYR A 1042 -45.96 25.61 -32.47
C TYR A 1042 -45.64 25.86 -33.94
N ALA A 1043 -44.53 26.56 -34.19
CA ALA A 1043 -44.20 27.11 -35.51
C ALA A 1043 -43.46 26.12 -36.44
N GLU A 1044 -42.91 25.04 -35.88
CA GLU A 1044 -42.16 24.03 -36.63
C GLU A 1044 -43.07 22.87 -37.02
N SER A 1045 -42.79 22.20 -38.15
CA SER A 1045 -43.52 20.98 -38.55
C SER A 1045 -42.85 19.69 -38.06
N THR A 1046 -41.69 19.82 -37.40
CA THR A 1046 -40.86 18.71 -36.93
C THR A 1046 -40.40 18.92 -35.50
N LEU A 1047 -40.35 17.84 -34.75
CA LEU A 1047 -39.91 17.74 -33.36
C LEU A 1047 -38.74 16.75 -33.27
N GLY A 1048 -37.71 17.07 -32.48
CA GLY A 1048 -36.63 16.15 -32.16
C GLY A 1048 -36.86 15.54 -30.79
N LEU A 1049 -36.93 14.22 -30.72
CA LEU A 1049 -36.91 13.46 -29.48
C LEU A 1049 -35.50 12.86 -29.30
N ARG A 1050 -34.94 12.97 -28.09
CA ARG A 1050 -33.59 12.50 -27.77
C ARG A 1050 -33.64 11.65 -26.53
N ILE A 1051 -32.98 10.50 -26.58
CA ILE A 1051 -32.69 9.66 -25.43
C ILE A 1051 -31.17 9.55 -25.34
N ASN A 1052 -30.59 9.91 -24.20
CA ASN A 1052 -29.14 9.92 -23.96
C ASN A 1052 -28.84 9.67 -22.49
N GLN A 1053 -27.58 9.83 -22.08
CA GLN A 1053 -27.11 9.54 -20.71
C GLN A 1053 -27.48 8.11 -20.29
N LEU A 1054 -27.16 7.15 -21.17
CA LEU A 1054 -27.51 5.75 -20.97
C LEU A 1054 -26.65 5.20 -19.82
N GLY A 1055 -27.23 4.98 -18.66
CA GLY A 1055 -26.53 4.45 -17.48
C GLY A 1055 -26.98 3.03 -17.15
N LEU A 1056 -26.16 2.31 -16.38
CA LEU A 1056 -26.51 0.99 -15.83
C LEU A 1056 -26.90 -0.06 -16.90
N GLY A 1057 -26.29 0.00 -18.08
CA GLY A 1057 -26.50 -0.98 -19.15
C GLY A 1057 -27.67 -0.70 -20.10
N MET A 1058 -28.31 0.47 -19.98
CA MET A 1058 -29.51 0.83 -20.75
C MET A 1058 -29.34 0.68 -22.27
N ASP A 1059 -30.11 -0.24 -22.87
CA ASP A 1059 -30.29 -0.38 -24.32
C ASP A 1059 -31.68 0.10 -24.76
N PRO A 1060 -31.83 1.37 -25.24
CA PRO A 1060 -33.14 1.97 -25.43
C PRO A 1060 -33.87 1.44 -26.67
N TYR A 1061 -35.08 0.94 -26.44
CA TYR A 1061 -36.05 0.57 -27.46
C TYR A 1061 -37.29 1.45 -27.33
N VAL A 1062 -37.68 2.15 -28.40
CA VAL A 1062 -38.70 3.20 -28.34
C VAL A 1062 -39.84 2.96 -29.31
N TYR A 1063 -41.07 3.06 -28.80
CA TYR A 1063 -42.29 3.12 -29.61
C TYR A 1063 -42.94 4.51 -29.54
N VAL A 1064 -43.52 4.94 -30.67
CA VAL A 1064 -44.28 6.19 -30.74
C VAL A 1064 -45.69 5.91 -31.24
N TYR A 1065 -46.67 6.45 -30.52
CA TYR A 1065 -48.10 6.29 -30.78
C TYR A 1065 -48.80 7.63 -30.98
N ALA A 1066 -49.79 7.64 -31.87
CA ALA A 1066 -50.73 8.75 -31.98
C ALA A 1066 -51.74 8.74 -30.81
N ALA A 1067 -52.45 9.85 -30.60
CA ALA A 1067 -53.46 9.99 -29.54
C ALA A 1067 -54.61 8.95 -29.55
N ASP A 1068 -54.84 8.25 -30.68
CA ASP A 1068 -55.83 7.18 -30.78
C ASP A 1068 -55.27 5.78 -30.49
N GLY A 1069 -54.00 5.69 -30.06
CA GLY A 1069 -53.27 4.47 -29.79
C GLY A 1069 -52.78 3.74 -31.04
N SER A 1070 -52.88 4.35 -32.23
CA SER A 1070 -52.30 3.77 -33.44
C SER A 1070 -50.77 3.88 -33.43
N TRP A 1071 -50.11 2.75 -33.70
CA TRP A 1071 -48.66 2.67 -33.82
C TRP A 1071 -48.17 3.45 -35.05
N GLU A 1072 -47.20 4.34 -34.84
CA GLU A 1072 -46.61 5.13 -35.91
C GLU A 1072 -45.29 4.53 -36.42
N PHE A 1073 -44.33 4.25 -35.54
CA PHE A 1073 -43.09 3.54 -35.85
C PHE A 1073 -42.30 3.18 -34.57
N GLU A 1074 -41.24 2.35 -34.74
CA GLU A 1074 -40.30 1.93 -33.69
C GLU A 1074 -38.86 2.39 -34.00
N ARG A 1075 -38.04 2.61 -32.96
CA ARG A 1075 -36.60 2.93 -33.07
C ARG A 1075 -35.79 2.30 -31.94
N TYR A 1076 -34.58 1.87 -32.27
CA TYR A 1076 -33.60 1.25 -31.37
C TYR A 1076 -32.20 1.38 -31.97
N LEU A 1077 -31.17 1.07 -31.18
CA LEU A 1077 -29.78 0.97 -31.64
C LEU A 1077 -29.46 -0.45 -32.08
N ASP A 1078 -28.78 -0.64 -33.22
CA ASP A 1078 -28.51 -1.96 -33.80
C ASP A 1078 -27.26 -2.65 -33.23
N TYR A 1079 -26.78 -2.15 -32.10
CA TYR A 1079 -25.63 -2.62 -31.32
C TYR A 1079 -25.88 -2.34 -29.84
N ILE A 1080 -25.16 -3.03 -28.96
CA ILE A 1080 -25.24 -2.77 -27.50
C ILE A 1080 -24.61 -1.39 -27.25
N PRO A 1081 -25.38 -0.41 -26.78
CA PRO A 1081 -24.89 0.95 -26.59
C PRO A 1081 -23.92 1.05 -25.43
N THR A 1082 -23.06 2.05 -25.54
CA THR A 1082 -22.29 2.63 -24.45
C THR A 1082 -23.04 3.81 -23.86
N SER A 1083 -22.61 4.25 -22.70
CA SER A 1083 -23.19 5.38 -21.97
C SER A 1083 -23.14 6.72 -22.69
N ASP A 1084 -22.21 6.88 -23.63
CA ASP A 1084 -22.08 8.06 -24.50
C ASP A 1084 -23.00 8.02 -25.72
N ASP A 1085 -23.62 6.88 -26.01
CA ASP A 1085 -24.54 6.76 -27.13
C ASP A 1085 -25.84 7.52 -26.88
N ALA A 1086 -26.46 7.96 -27.98
CA ALA A 1086 -27.74 8.66 -27.94
C ALA A 1086 -28.63 8.22 -29.09
N LEU A 1087 -29.92 8.05 -28.79
CA LEU A 1087 -30.96 7.76 -29.76
C LEU A 1087 -31.70 9.05 -30.12
N PHE A 1088 -31.61 9.46 -31.38
CA PHE A 1088 -32.34 10.61 -31.92
C PHE A 1088 -33.49 10.17 -32.82
N ILE A 1089 -34.68 10.70 -32.56
CA ILE A 1089 -35.90 10.36 -33.29
C ILE A 1089 -36.54 11.64 -33.87
N PRO A 1090 -36.52 11.83 -35.20
CA PRO A 1090 -37.23 12.92 -35.85
C PRO A 1090 -38.72 12.59 -35.99
N LEU A 1091 -39.57 13.48 -35.48
CA LEU A 1091 -41.03 13.35 -35.50
C LEU A 1091 -41.67 14.45 -36.34
N ASP A 1092 -42.56 14.08 -37.27
CA ASP A 1092 -43.43 15.02 -37.97
C ASP A 1092 -44.66 15.28 -37.09
N VAL A 1093 -44.99 16.54 -36.78
CA VAL A 1093 -46.06 16.87 -35.83
C VAL A 1093 -46.98 17.99 -36.33
N ASN A 1094 -48.25 17.94 -35.94
CA ASN A 1094 -49.23 19.01 -36.19
C ASN A 1094 -49.53 19.83 -34.93
N PRO A 1095 -49.77 21.15 -35.04
CA PRO A 1095 -50.20 21.96 -33.90
C PRO A 1095 -51.51 21.44 -33.28
N GLY A 1096 -51.51 21.20 -31.96
CA GLY A 1096 -52.64 20.65 -31.21
C GLY A 1096 -52.73 19.12 -31.18
N GLU A 1097 -51.75 18.42 -31.74
CA GLU A 1097 -51.61 16.96 -31.66
C GLU A 1097 -50.99 16.52 -30.34
N THR A 1098 -51.42 15.36 -29.84
CA THR A 1098 -50.82 14.67 -28.70
C THR A 1098 -50.25 13.35 -29.20
N ILE A 1099 -49.02 13.05 -28.82
CA ILE A 1099 -48.35 11.78 -29.10
C ILE A 1099 -47.86 11.17 -27.79
N TYR A 1100 -47.78 9.85 -27.77
CA TYR A 1100 -47.26 9.08 -26.64
C TYR A 1100 -45.96 8.42 -27.06
N VAL A 1101 -44.97 8.46 -26.18
CA VAL A 1101 -43.65 7.86 -26.38
C VAL A 1101 -43.46 6.83 -25.28
N GLU A 1102 -43.13 5.62 -25.69
CA GLU A 1102 -42.90 4.49 -24.81
C GLU A 1102 -41.43 4.11 -24.91
N VAL A 1103 -40.73 4.05 -23.78
CA VAL A 1103 -39.31 3.68 -23.69
C VAL A 1103 -39.18 2.36 -22.96
N TRP A 1104 -38.38 1.46 -23.52
CA TRP A 1104 -38.07 0.12 -23.01
C TRP A 1104 -36.56 -0.09 -22.98
N HIS A 1105 -36.18 -1.12 -22.22
CA HIS A 1105 -34.92 -1.81 -22.44
C HIS A 1105 -35.06 -2.91 -23.52
N TYR A 1106 -34.10 -3.03 -24.44
CA TYR A 1106 -34.13 -4.02 -25.54
C TYR A 1106 -34.23 -5.47 -25.02
N ASP A 1107 -33.42 -5.79 -24.00
CA ASP A 1107 -33.61 -7.01 -23.21
C ASP A 1107 -34.79 -6.80 -22.26
N GLU A 1108 -35.85 -7.59 -22.42
CA GLU A 1108 -37.07 -7.56 -21.59
C GLU A 1108 -36.78 -7.79 -20.10
N MET A 1109 -35.62 -8.34 -19.72
CA MET A 1109 -35.21 -8.51 -18.33
C MET A 1109 -34.16 -7.49 -17.87
N GLY A 1110 -33.72 -6.61 -18.77
CA GLY A 1110 -32.72 -5.59 -18.48
C GLY A 1110 -33.31 -4.40 -17.72
N THR A 1111 -32.43 -3.66 -17.06
CA THR A 1111 -32.71 -2.42 -16.35
C THR A 1111 -31.74 -1.36 -16.83
N GLY A 1112 -32.01 -0.09 -16.55
CA GLY A 1112 -31.14 0.97 -17.02
C GLY A 1112 -31.66 2.36 -16.69
N THR A 1113 -30.79 3.36 -16.83
CA THR A 1113 -31.17 4.77 -16.67
C THR A 1113 -30.93 5.52 -17.98
N TYR A 1114 -31.70 6.57 -18.21
CA TYR A 1114 -31.55 7.43 -19.35
C TYR A 1114 -32.10 8.82 -19.06
N SER A 1115 -31.93 9.74 -19.99
CA SER A 1115 -32.68 10.98 -20.01
C SER A 1115 -33.34 11.19 -21.37
N ILE A 1116 -34.59 11.64 -21.33
CA ILE A 1116 -35.41 11.92 -22.50
C ILE A 1116 -35.72 13.42 -22.60
N SER A 1117 -35.64 13.97 -23.81
CA SER A 1117 -36.05 15.35 -24.07
C SER A 1117 -36.75 15.49 -25.41
N ALA A 1118 -37.68 16.44 -25.48
CA ALA A 1118 -38.40 16.78 -26.70
C ALA A 1118 -38.28 18.28 -26.98
N GLY A 1119 -38.10 18.65 -28.24
CA GLY A 1119 -38.24 20.04 -28.65
C GLY A 1119 -37.70 20.34 -30.03
N LYS A 1120 -37.39 21.62 -30.27
CA LYS A 1120 -36.80 22.05 -31.54
C LYS A 1120 -35.48 21.34 -31.80
N TYR A 1121 -35.16 21.13 -33.06
CA TYR A 1121 -33.89 20.51 -33.45
C TYR A 1121 -32.73 21.34 -32.90
N LEU A 1122 -31.81 20.66 -32.23
CA LEU A 1122 -30.57 21.22 -31.75
C LEU A 1122 -29.52 21.13 -32.86
N TRP A 1123 -28.48 21.94 -32.73
CA TRP A 1123 -27.37 21.95 -33.69
C TRP A 1123 -26.57 20.63 -33.68
N SER A 1124 -26.61 19.91 -32.55
CA SER A 1124 -26.00 18.59 -32.34
C SER A 1124 -26.82 17.44 -32.93
N ASP A 1125 -28.07 17.70 -33.34
CA ASP A 1125 -28.93 16.64 -33.87
C ASP A 1125 -28.47 16.17 -35.25
N PRO A 1126 -28.60 14.87 -35.55
CA PRO A 1126 -28.32 14.33 -36.87
C PRO A 1126 -29.17 15.06 -37.93
N ILE A 1127 -28.52 15.81 -38.83
CA ILE A 1127 -29.20 16.37 -39.99
C ILE A 1127 -29.58 15.21 -40.90
N ALA A 1128 -30.88 14.90 -40.97
CA ALA A 1128 -31.45 13.83 -41.78
C ALA A 1128 -30.80 13.74 -43.17
N LYS A 1129 -29.87 12.80 -43.35
CA LYS A 1129 -29.47 12.27 -44.64
C LYS A 1129 -29.97 10.84 -44.70
N PRO A 1130 -30.91 10.51 -45.61
CA PRO A 1130 -31.33 9.13 -45.77
C PRO A 1130 -30.13 8.29 -46.27
N GLY A 1131 -29.66 7.36 -45.42
CA GLY A 1131 -28.67 6.33 -45.76
C GLY A 1131 -27.23 6.59 -45.32
N ALA A 1132 -26.99 7.22 -44.17
CA ALA A 1132 -25.64 7.31 -43.58
C ALA A 1132 -25.64 6.79 -42.13
N ASP A 1133 -25.48 5.48 -41.98
CA ASP A 1133 -25.09 4.86 -40.72
C ASP A 1133 -23.58 5.11 -40.54
N LYS A 1134 -23.20 6.10 -39.71
CA LYS A 1134 -22.01 6.14 -38.83
C LYS A 1134 -21.62 7.54 -38.32
N LEU A 1135 -21.41 7.58 -36.99
CA LEU A 1135 -20.56 8.40 -36.12
C LEU A 1135 -20.73 9.92 -36.10
N PHE A 1136 -21.06 10.49 -34.92
CA PHE A 1136 -20.47 11.74 -34.42
C PHE A 1136 -20.47 11.84 -32.88
N ASN A 1137 -19.27 11.88 -32.29
CA ASN A 1137 -18.96 12.60 -31.05
C ASN A 1137 -18.77 14.09 -31.38
N VAL A 1138 -19.67 14.98 -30.92
CA VAL A 1138 -19.37 16.41 -30.76
C VAL A 1138 -20.15 16.95 -29.54
N PHE A 1139 -19.42 17.20 -28.46
CA PHE A 1139 -19.85 17.98 -27.29
C PHE A 1139 -20.09 19.45 -27.65
N LEU A 1140 -21.26 20.02 -27.30
CA LEU A 1140 -21.35 21.34 -26.64
C LEU A 1140 -22.48 21.30 -25.61
N PRO A 1141 -22.21 21.50 -24.31
CA PRO A 1141 -23.25 21.77 -23.34
C PRO A 1141 -23.82 23.17 -23.62
N LEU A 1142 -25.15 23.25 -23.68
CA LEU A 1142 -25.85 24.50 -23.95
C LEU A 1142 -25.91 25.33 -22.65
N VAL A 1143 -24.84 26.11 -22.39
CA VAL A 1143 -24.91 27.20 -21.41
C VAL A 1143 -25.92 28.23 -21.92
N VAL A 1144 -27.10 28.30 -21.29
CA VAL A 1144 -28.04 29.40 -21.48
C VAL A 1144 -27.42 30.64 -20.82
N ARG A 1145 -26.81 31.51 -21.64
CA ARG A 1145 -26.55 32.89 -21.23
C ARG A 1145 -27.87 33.64 -21.10
N ASN A 1146 -28.08 34.29 -19.96
CA ASN A 1146 -28.66 35.62 -19.94
C ASN A 1146 -27.57 36.62 -19.55
#